data_AF-A0A844DL46-F1
#
_entry.id   AF-A0A844DL46-F1
#
_cell.length_a   1.000
_cell.length_b   1.000
_cell.length_c   1.000
_cell.angle_alpha   90.00
_cell.angle_beta   90.00
_cell.angle_gamma   90.00
#
_symmetry.space_group_name_H-M   'P 1'
#
loop_
_entity.id
_entity.type
_entity.pdbx_description
1 polymer ?
#
loop_
_entity_poly.entity_id
_entity_poly.type
_entity_poly.pdbx_seq_one_letter_code
_entity_poly.pdbx_strand_id
1 'polypeptide(L)'
;MKKRLISMALAVSMAVSIMPAPALATVGGGGTTLGDDAITLSDATGGTSSGTATSVSDLTGLTAAATNGGNVQLSGDITLTGTLSINNKKLSIDLNGYTITAANNQRAFNISNGGTLEIKDSVGKGIIQGNGTVTGHGGAIYMEGSGSALTISGGTIQGFTASISGGGVYMRDGTFNMTGGAIENCTAPEGAGVKMYPDSGNTCTFTMSDSAEIKNCSNDGVSIASSGTSKFTMSGGTIDNNKGYGLWTSARSNTEILLSGGTITNSERYDMVIHTGVQLHVNNATVSGKIQNRGTITGTENAEFTGTVVNESAGKIESGKFKRIEDASTAGVCNAVEYEAYVKLIGHSWPDESTLRAIQDKAHGNAQLKFLSYVTPDDMENTLTIPEGVTVTVDLTGKQVAGENAEKKIINHGNLTLIDSGTGSTLSIPIENNGTLNANGGTVTGEVTNKGAITTTGEKATQFSGGVTNESNGKIENGTFSGEVTNNGAINDGTFSGNVTNNGTIGNGNFTGAVTNEQTGVISGGKFDESKLTNNGGTLPPKPGDNKPDDTNKDNDKKEDTEPVAPVVKRYDLTVKNAEVTVKDADGKAVEFTKAEDGTLTAKVPENAEVTVKYTAPTDAIVFDLWSINSDAKLDVNVKENPLTFKMPAQTVTIEAMTQDATIESEGPGVLGTAAMIGVAGAGTAVLGYTGYMIGTELYLNTVLPAGAAIPQNTTELAKLLWTEAGKPAPAAVMAEDATDEQKALTWAVESQLISADKPADASVGRWEVIRGWNRVKEMK
;
A
#
# COMPACT_ATOMS: atom_id res chain seq x y z
N MET A 1 -23.68 10.00 47.10
CA MET A 1 -24.87 9.15 47.31
C MET A 1 -25.06 8.27 46.07
N LYS A 2 -25.14 6.93 46.29
CA LYS A 2 -25.60 5.80 45.43
C LYS A 2 -25.35 5.89 43.89
N LYS A 3 -24.42 5.10 43.29
CA LYS A 3 -24.54 3.68 42.79
C LYS A 3 -25.69 3.51 41.78
N ARG A 4 -25.64 2.89 40.58
CA ARG A 4 -24.86 1.80 39.90
C ARG A 4 -25.35 1.77 38.41
N LEU A 5 -24.54 1.55 37.36
CA LEU A 5 -24.12 0.28 36.71
C LEU A 5 -25.24 -0.54 36.00
N ILE A 6 -24.97 -0.93 34.72
CA ILE A 6 -25.45 -2.12 33.94
C ILE A 6 -26.83 -1.99 33.24
N SER A 7 -27.14 -2.53 32.06
CA SER A 7 -26.46 -2.91 30.79
C SER A 7 -27.57 -3.31 29.80
N MET A 8 -27.17 -3.54 28.55
CA MET A 8 -27.79 -4.36 27.49
C MET A 8 -28.91 -5.34 27.91
N ALA A 9 -29.98 -5.44 27.09
CA ALA A 9 -30.22 -6.56 26.15
C ALA A 9 -31.72 -6.79 25.83
N LEU A 10 -31.98 -6.97 24.52
CA LEU A 10 -32.95 -7.89 23.92
C LEU A 10 -34.47 -7.68 24.11
N ALA A 11 -35.15 -7.29 23.02
CA ALA A 11 -36.40 -7.94 22.59
C ALA A 11 -36.71 -7.59 21.12
N VAL A 12 -36.44 -8.55 20.24
CA VAL A 12 -37.07 -8.69 18.92
C VAL A 12 -38.57 -8.95 19.13
N SER A 13 -39.44 -8.31 18.33
CA SER A 13 -40.59 -8.95 17.64
C SER A 13 -41.75 -8.00 17.35
N MET A 14 -42.10 -7.93 16.05
CA MET A 14 -43.43 -7.73 15.46
C MET A 14 -44.20 -6.42 15.73
N ALA A 15 -44.37 -5.61 14.67
CA ALA A 15 -45.70 -5.15 14.22
C ALA A 15 -45.62 -4.56 12.81
N VAL A 16 -46.20 -5.28 11.85
CA VAL A 16 -46.69 -4.74 10.57
C VAL A 16 -47.98 -3.97 10.85
N SER A 17 -48.06 -2.70 10.46
CA SER A 17 -49.31 -1.96 10.20
C SER A 17 -48.98 -0.63 9.51
N ILE A 18 -49.14 -0.53 8.19
CA ILE A 18 -50.30 0.09 7.50
C ILE A 18 -50.53 1.56 7.91
N MET A 19 -50.33 2.48 6.94
CA MET A 19 -51.08 3.72 6.63
C MET A 19 -50.15 4.81 6.01
N PRO A 20 -50.67 5.87 5.36
CA PRO A 20 -51.48 5.90 4.13
C PRO A 20 -50.93 6.90 3.08
N ALA A 21 -51.36 6.79 1.82
CA ALA A 21 -51.08 7.80 0.79
C ALA A 21 -51.90 9.08 1.02
N PRO A 22 -51.35 10.30 0.83
CA PRO A 22 -52.12 11.52 0.71
C PRO A 22 -52.54 11.82 -0.73
N ALA A 23 -53.76 12.32 -0.83
CA ALA A 23 -54.50 12.61 -2.04
C ALA A 23 -54.00 13.84 -2.81
N LEU A 24 -54.21 13.75 -4.12
CA LEU A 24 -54.11 14.78 -5.15
C LEU A 24 -55.13 15.92 -4.88
N ALA A 25 -54.67 17.17 -4.92
CA ALA A 25 -55.55 18.34 -5.03
C ALA A 25 -55.00 19.31 -6.08
N THR A 26 -55.77 19.47 -7.15
CA THR A 26 -55.53 20.37 -8.29
C THR A 26 -56.21 21.71 -8.04
N VAL A 27 -55.48 22.84 -8.05
CA VAL A 27 -55.97 24.17 -8.50
C VAL A 27 -54.77 24.98 -9.01
N GLY A 28 -54.88 25.53 -10.21
CA GLY A 28 -53.80 26.19 -10.94
C GLY A 28 -53.68 27.70 -10.73
N GLY A 29 -52.69 28.28 -11.43
CA GLY A 29 -52.63 29.72 -11.71
C GLY A 29 -51.23 30.33 -11.69
N GLY A 30 -50.50 30.21 -12.81
CA GLY A 30 -49.65 31.26 -13.41
C GLY A 30 -48.47 31.87 -12.61
N GLY A 31 -47.25 31.58 -13.05
CA GLY A 31 -46.07 32.38 -12.70
C GLY A 31 -44.77 31.72 -13.16
N THR A 32 -44.15 32.28 -14.20
CA THR A 32 -42.92 31.81 -14.84
C THR A 32 -41.67 31.96 -13.97
N THR A 33 -40.92 30.88 -13.76
CA THR A 33 -39.46 30.89 -13.53
C THR A 33 -38.87 29.52 -13.87
N LEU A 34 -37.73 29.54 -14.57
CA LEU A 34 -37.00 28.42 -15.14
C LEU A 34 -36.09 27.75 -14.10
N GLY A 35 -36.02 26.41 -14.17
CA GLY A 35 -34.80 25.63 -13.90
C GLY A 35 -34.66 25.04 -12.51
N ASP A 36 -35.34 23.91 -12.27
CA ASP A 36 -34.93 22.85 -11.33
C ASP A 36 -35.68 21.57 -11.70
N ASP A 37 -35.26 20.92 -12.79
CA ASP A 37 -35.73 19.58 -13.13
C ASP A 37 -34.84 18.56 -12.40
N ALA A 38 -35.22 18.30 -11.16
CA ALA A 38 -34.93 17.03 -10.51
C ALA A 38 -35.54 15.93 -11.38
N ILE A 39 -34.70 15.29 -12.21
CA ILE A 39 -35.09 14.10 -12.96
C ILE A 39 -35.39 13.01 -11.93
N THR A 40 -36.68 12.75 -11.78
CA THR A 40 -37.21 11.57 -11.11
C THR A 40 -36.58 10.33 -11.71
N LEU A 41 -35.95 9.51 -10.86
CA LEU A 41 -35.68 8.11 -11.16
C LEU A 41 -37.02 7.45 -11.48
N SER A 42 -37.31 7.33 -12.77
CA SER A 42 -38.28 6.35 -13.25
C SER A 42 -37.58 5.01 -13.28
N ASP A 43 -38.23 4.01 -12.70
CA ASP A 43 -37.85 2.60 -12.72
C ASP A 43 -37.34 2.19 -14.11
N ALA A 44 -36.02 2.10 -14.25
CA ALA A 44 -35.37 1.35 -15.33
C ALA A 44 -35.37 -0.14 -14.94
N THR A 45 -36.55 -0.71 -14.69
CA THR A 45 -36.72 -2.14 -14.84
C THR A 45 -36.79 -2.40 -16.34
N GLY A 46 -35.68 -2.93 -16.87
CA GLY A 46 -35.50 -3.24 -18.28
C GLY A 46 -36.72 -3.97 -18.83
N GLY A 47 -37.29 -3.42 -19.90
CA GLY A 47 -38.32 -4.09 -20.68
C GLY A 47 -37.78 -5.40 -21.25
N THR A 48 -37.96 -6.48 -20.49
CA THR A 48 -37.77 -7.84 -20.97
C THR A 48 -38.68 -8.03 -22.18
N SER A 49 -38.09 -8.35 -23.32
CA SER A 49 -38.85 -8.71 -24.51
C SER A 49 -39.76 -9.89 -24.18
N SER A 50 -41.09 -9.66 -24.18
CA SER A 50 -42.09 -10.63 -23.71
C SER A 50 -42.41 -11.74 -24.73
N GLY A 51 -41.46 -12.12 -25.58
CA GLY A 51 -41.59 -13.21 -26.53
C GLY A 51 -40.90 -14.47 -26.03
N THR A 52 -41.52 -15.64 -26.15
CA THR A 52 -40.89 -16.93 -25.85
C THR A 52 -39.56 -17.06 -26.61
N ALA A 53 -38.47 -17.34 -25.90
CA ALA A 53 -37.15 -17.47 -26.52
C ALA A 53 -37.13 -18.62 -27.53
N THR A 54 -36.64 -18.38 -28.73
CA THR A 54 -36.46 -19.40 -29.76
C THR A 54 -35.15 -20.14 -29.52
N SER A 55 -35.20 -21.46 -29.42
CA SER A 55 -33.98 -22.26 -29.28
C SER A 55 -33.18 -22.25 -30.59
N VAL A 56 -31.88 -21.96 -30.50
CA VAL A 56 -30.97 -21.85 -31.65
C VAL A 56 -29.70 -22.64 -31.35
N SER A 57 -29.33 -23.56 -32.24
CA SER A 57 -28.11 -24.37 -32.12
C SER A 57 -27.09 -24.12 -33.24
N ASP A 58 -27.39 -23.21 -34.18
CA ASP A 58 -26.55 -22.96 -35.35
C ASP A 58 -26.49 -21.49 -35.76
N LEU A 59 -25.52 -21.17 -36.63
CA LEU A 59 -25.28 -19.83 -37.14
C LEU A 59 -26.47 -19.28 -37.96
N THR A 60 -27.20 -20.14 -38.66
CA THR A 60 -28.32 -19.72 -39.51
C THR A 60 -29.44 -19.14 -38.65
N GLY A 61 -29.83 -19.83 -37.57
CA GLY A 61 -30.82 -19.34 -36.63
C GLY A 61 -30.41 -18.03 -35.97
N LEU A 62 -29.14 -17.93 -35.53
CA LEU A 62 -28.64 -16.72 -34.87
C LEU A 62 -28.59 -15.52 -35.85
N THR A 63 -28.16 -15.76 -37.09
CA THR A 63 -28.13 -14.72 -38.15
C THR A 63 -29.53 -14.25 -38.52
N ALA A 64 -30.51 -15.16 -38.58
CA ALA A 64 -31.90 -14.82 -38.83
C ALA A 64 -32.48 -13.94 -37.71
N ALA A 65 -32.16 -14.25 -36.44
CA ALA A 65 -32.56 -13.44 -35.30
C ALA A 65 -31.90 -12.05 -35.30
N ALA A 66 -30.62 -11.94 -35.65
CA ALA A 66 -29.94 -10.66 -35.80
C ALA A 66 -30.58 -9.77 -36.89
N THR A 67 -30.95 -10.37 -38.02
CA THR A 67 -31.50 -9.67 -39.19
C THR A 67 -32.95 -9.21 -38.97
N ASN A 68 -33.76 -10.06 -38.34
CA ASN A 68 -35.20 -9.80 -38.19
C ASN A 68 -35.56 -9.18 -36.83
N GLY A 69 -34.62 -9.21 -35.88
CA GLY A 69 -34.91 -9.10 -34.46
C GLY A 69 -35.44 -10.42 -33.90
N GLY A 70 -35.20 -10.66 -32.62
CA GLY A 70 -35.61 -11.90 -31.97
C GLY A 70 -35.10 -12.05 -30.55
N ASN A 71 -35.71 -12.98 -29.83
CA ASN A 71 -35.26 -13.45 -28.53
C ASN A 71 -34.81 -14.90 -28.70
N VAL A 72 -33.53 -15.19 -28.52
CA VAL A 72 -32.94 -16.51 -28.75
C VAL A 72 -32.32 -17.07 -27.48
N GLN A 73 -32.39 -18.39 -27.32
CA GLN A 73 -31.65 -19.14 -26.32
C GLN A 73 -30.78 -20.17 -27.02
N LEU A 74 -29.49 -20.19 -26.70
CA LEU A 74 -28.57 -21.14 -27.31
C LEU A 74 -28.83 -22.56 -26.79
N SER A 75 -28.73 -23.54 -27.68
CA SER A 75 -28.76 -24.97 -27.37
C SER A 75 -27.52 -25.72 -27.88
N GLY A 76 -26.52 -24.98 -28.35
CA GLY A 76 -25.23 -25.49 -28.79
C GLY A 76 -24.25 -24.34 -29.04
N ASP A 77 -22.96 -24.67 -29.11
CA ASP A 77 -21.91 -23.71 -29.45
C ASP A 77 -22.02 -23.25 -30.91
N ILE A 78 -21.78 -21.97 -31.16
CA ILE A 78 -21.89 -21.37 -32.50
C ILE A 78 -20.57 -20.70 -32.86
N THR A 79 -20.02 -21.05 -34.03
CA THR A 79 -18.90 -20.33 -34.63
C THR A 79 -19.42 -19.40 -35.71
N LEU A 80 -19.10 -18.11 -35.60
CA LEU A 80 -19.44 -17.10 -36.59
C LEU A 80 -18.52 -17.23 -37.82
N THR A 81 -19.05 -16.95 -39.00
CA THR A 81 -18.27 -16.83 -40.24
C THR A 81 -17.98 -15.37 -40.63
N GLY A 82 -18.56 -14.42 -39.90
CA GLY A 82 -18.37 -12.98 -40.05
C GLY A 82 -19.01 -12.21 -38.90
N THR A 83 -18.96 -10.88 -38.95
CA THR A 83 -19.59 -10.02 -37.95
C THR A 83 -21.12 -10.07 -38.05
N LEU A 84 -21.82 -10.32 -36.93
CA LEU A 84 -23.28 -10.21 -36.88
C LEU A 84 -23.70 -8.76 -36.69
N SER A 85 -24.46 -8.22 -37.65
CA SER A 85 -24.92 -6.82 -37.60
C SER A 85 -26.37 -6.73 -37.12
N ILE A 86 -26.59 -5.97 -36.05
CA ILE A 86 -27.89 -5.61 -35.49
C ILE A 86 -28.18 -4.16 -35.87
N ASN A 87 -28.94 -3.97 -36.96
CA ASN A 87 -29.24 -2.67 -37.54
C ASN A 87 -30.74 -2.36 -37.39
N ASN A 88 -31.11 -1.38 -36.57
CA ASN A 88 -32.51 -1.00 -36.31
C ASN A 88 -33.40 -2.20 -35.90
N LYS A 89 -32.81 -3.18 -35.21
CA LYS A 89 -33.45 -4.40 -34.71
C LYS A 89 -33.07 -4.63 -33.26
N LYS A 90 -33.90 -5.39 -32.54
CA LYS A 90 -33.61 -5.87 -31.19
C LYS A 90 -33.29 -7.35 -31.21
N LEU A 91 -32.08 -7.72 -30.82
CA LEU A 91 -31.64 -9.10 -30.61
C LEU A 91 -31.38 -9.31 -29.12
N SER A 92 -32.06 -10.30 -28.53
CA SER A 92 -31.81 -10.77 -27.17
C SER A 92 -31.24 -12.19 -27.24
N ILE A 93 -30.09 -12.42 -26.60
CA ILE A 93 -29.38 -13.70 -26.59
C ILE A 93 -29.24 -14.17 -25.15
N ASP A 94 -29.80 -15.34 -24.87
CA ASP A 94 -29.42 -16.14 -23.71
C ASP A 94 -28.36 -17.16 -24.13
N LEU A 95 -27.13 -16.98 -23.64
CA LEU A 95 -26.01 -17.88 -23.90
C LEU A 95 -26.26 -19.27 -23.33
N ASN A 96 -27.03 -19.38 -22.24
CA ASN A 96 -27.45 -20.67 -21.67
C ASN A 96 -26.27 -21.65 -21.45
N GLY A 97 -25.12 -21.13 -21.03
CA GLY A 97 -23.88 -21.90 -20.82
C GLY A 97 -23.09 -22.27 -22.08
N TYR A 98 -23.50 -21.83 -23.27
CA TYR A 98 -22.85 -22.12 -24.54
C TYR A 98 -21.93 -20.98 -25.02
N THR A 99 -21.09 -21.31 -26.00
CA THR A 99 -20.07 -20.41 -26.54
C THR A 99 -20.43 -19.88 -27.92
N ILE A 100 -20.28 -18.57 -28.12
CA ILE A 100 -20.19 -17.94 -29.44
C ILE A 100 -18.72 -17.62 -29.73
N THR A 101 -18.16 -18.24 -30.76
CA THR A 101 -16.78 -17.95 -31.21
C THR A 101 -16.82 -17.02 -32.43
N ALA A 102 -16.14 -15.87 -32.34
CA ALA A 102 -16.02 -14.94 -33.45
C ALA A 102 -15.23 -15.54 -34.63
N ALA A 103 -15.51 -15.03 -35.84
CA ALA A 103 -14.70 -15.37 -37.00
C ALA A 103 -13.27 -14.80 -36.85
N ASN A 104 -12.29 -15.47 -37.46
CA ASN A 104 -10.89 -15.03 -37.38
C ASN A 104 -10.71 -13.59 -37.88
N ASN A 105 -10.05 -12.75 -37.08
CA ASN A 105 -9.80 -11.33 -37.32
C ASN A 105 -11.07 -10.49 -37.52
N GLN A 106 -12.21 -10.94 -36.98
CA GLN A 106 -13.49 -10.26 -37.06
C GLN A 106 -14.05 -10.00 -35.66
N ARG A 107 -14.85 -8.95 -35.55
CA ARG A 107 -15.64 -8.71 -34.35
C ARG A 107 -16.85 -9.63 -34.30
N ALA A 108 -17.40 -9.84 -33.11
CA ALA A 108 -18.60 -10.68 -32.97
C ALA A 108 -19.84 -9.91 -33.44
N PHE A 109 -20.02 -8.67 -32.95
CA PHE A 109 -21.25 -7.90 -33.16
C PHE A 109 -20.99 -6.46 -33.63
N ASN A 110 -21.88 -5.97 -34.49
CA ASN A 110 -22.02 -4.56 -34.83
C ASN A 110 -23.44 -4.08 -34.48
N ILE A 111 -23.57 -3.00 -33.73
CA ILE A 111 -24.86 -2.40 -33.34
C ILE A 111 -24.95 -1.04 -34.00
N SER A 112 -25.96 -0.83 -34.85
CA SER A 112 -26.10 0.41 -35.63
C SER A 112 -27.54 0.88 -35.80
N ASN A 113 -27.71 2.18 -36.05
CA ASN A 113 -28.98 2.83 -36.41
C ASN A 113 -30.16 2.46 -35.49
N GLY A 114 -29.99 2.56 -34.17
CA GLY A 114 -31.04 2.21 -33.22
C GLY A 114 -31.14 0.70 -32.93
N GLY A 115 -30.13 -0.08 -33.32
CA GLY A 115 -30.04 -1.50 -32.98
C GLY A 115 -29.91 -1.73 -31.46
N THR A 116 -30.43 -2.84 -30.96
CA THR A 116 -30.32 -3.23 -29.55
C THR A 116 -29.81 -4.65 -29.43
N LEU A 117 -28.76 -4.86 -28.65
CA LEU A 117 -28.25 -6.18 -28.30
C LEU A 117 -28.39 -6.39 -26.78
N GLU A 118 -29.07 -7.45 -26.38
CA GLU A 118 -29.14 -7.91 -24.99
C GLU A 118 -28.43 -9.26 -24.88
N ILE A 119 -27.50 -9.38 -23.94
CA ILE A 119 -26.78 -10.62 -23.64
C ILE A 119 -27.06 -10.98 -22.18
N LYS A 120 -27.47 -12.23 -21.99
CA LYS A 120 -27.60 -12.85 -20.66
C LYS A 120 -27.07 -14.28 -20.73
N ASP A 121 -26.92 -14.88 -19.56
CA ASP A 121 -26.57 -16.28 -19.43
C ASP A 121 -27.33 -16.88 -18.25
N SER A 122 -28.39 -17.61 -18.55
CA SER A 122 -29.29 -18.15 -17.52
C SER A 122 -28.73 -19.37 -16.78
N VAL A 123 -27.77 -20.09 -17.38
CA VAL A 123 -27.17 -21.31 -16.80
C VAL A 123 -25.79 -21.03 -16.20
N GLY A 124 -25.08 -20.03 -16.72
CA GLY A 124 -23.71 -19.72 -16.30
C GLY A 124 -22.67 -20.39 -17.22
N LYS A 125 -21.46 -19.81 -17.26
CA LYS A 125 -20.31 -20.22 -18.09
C LYS A 125 -20.46 -19.97 -19.60
N GLY A 126 -21.51 -19.28 -20.04
CA GLY A 126 -21.67 -18.83 -21.40
C GLY A 126 -20.56 -17.85 -21.78
N ILE A 127 -19.97 -18.04 -22.95
CA ILE A 127 -18.79 -17.29 -23.41
C ILE A 127 -19.04 -16.71 -24.79
N ILE A 128 -18.59 -15.48 -25.01
CA ILE A 128 -18.37 -14.90 -26.33
C ILE A 128 -16.86 -14.68 -26.45
N GLN A 129 -16.20 -15.40 -27.36
CA GLN A 129 -14.74 -15.40 -27.45
C GLN A 129 -14.21 -14.88 -28.79
N GLY A 130 -13.13 -14.11 -28.70
CA GLY A 130 -12.40 -13.58 -29.84
C GLY A 130 -11.52 -14.61 -30.53
N ASN A 131 -11.19 -14.33 -31.80
CA ASN A 131 -10.29 -15.15 -32.59
C ASN A 131 -9.45 -14.25 -33.50
N GLY A 132 -8.15 -14.11 -33.21
CA GLY A 132 -7.25 -13.21 -33.94
C GLY A 132 -7.43 -11.73 -33.58
N THR A 133 -7.01 -10.86 -34.49
CA THR A 133 -6.95 -9.40 -34.30
C THR A 133 -7.88 -8.67 -35.25
N VAL A 134 -8.83 -7.93 -34.71
CA VAL A 134 -9.69 -7.02 -35.48
C VAL A 134 -8.87 -5.79 -35.89
N THR A 135 -8.82 -5.51 -37.20
CA THR A 135 -8.25 -4.26 -37.70
C THR A 135 -9.23 -3.11 -37.43
N GLY A 136 -8.83 -2.16 -36.60
CA GLY A 136 -9.64 -0.99 -36.23
C GLY A 136 -10.15 -1.05 -34.79
N HIS A 137 -11.42 -0.69 -34.62
CA HIS A 137 -12.09 -0.53 -33.32
C HIS A 137 -13.10 -1.66 -33.05
N GLY A 138 -13.39 -1.89 -31.76
CA GLY A 138 -14.45 -2.79 -31.31
C GLY A 138 -14.12 -4.24 -31.61
N GLY A 139 -13.32 -4.87 -30.74
CA GLY A 139 -12.89 -6.25 -30.89
C GLY A 139 -14.06 -7.21 -30.73
N ALA A 140 -14.81 -7.16 -29.63
CA ALA A 140 -16.03 -7.96 -29.50
C ALA A 140 -17.24 -7.25 -30.13
N ILE A 141 -17.46 -6.00 -29.73
CA ILE A 141 -18.63 -5.22 -30.08
C ILE A 141 -18.20 -3.84 -30.55
N TYR A 142 -18.72 -3.44 -31.72
CA TYR A 142 -18.67 -2.07 -32.19
C TYR A 142 -20.09 -1.50 -32.21
N MET A 143 -20.29 -0.32 -31.63
CA MET A 143 -21.60 0.32 -31.50
C MET A 143 -21.56 1.76 -32.01
N GLU A 144 -22.50 2.09 -32.90
CA GLU A 144 -22.64 3.42 -33.48
C GLU A 144 -24.10 3.78 -33.78
N GLY A 145 -24.37 5.05 -34.07
CA GLY A 145 -25.68 5.54 -34.50
C GLY A 145 -26.65 5.79 -33.34
N SER A 146 -27.44 6.84 -33.51
CA SER A 146 -28.36 7.32 -32.48
C SER A 146 -29.38 6.24 -32.09
N GLY A 147 -29.60 6.10 -30.78
CA GLY A 147 -30.53 5.12 -30.20
C GLY A 147 -29.99 3.68 -30.11
N SER A 148 -28.74 3.43 -30.52
CA SER A 148 -28.14 2.10 -30.36
C SER A 148 -27.95 1.75 -28.87
N ALA A 149 -28.17 0.48 -28.52
CA ALA A 149 -28.13 0.02 -27.14
C ALA A 149 -27.47 -1.35 -26.98
N LEU A 150 -26.69 -1.50 -25.92
CA LEU A 150 -26.10 -2.75 -25.46
C LEU A 150 -26.52 -3.00 -24.01
N THR A 151 -26.96 -4.22 -23.69
CA THR A 151 -27.17 -4.66 -22.31
C THR A 151 -26.47 -5.99 -22.08
N ILE A 152 -25.66 -6.09 -21.02
CA ILE A 152 -25.03 -7.33 -20.58
C ILE A 152 -25.44 -7.59 -19.13
N SER A 153 -26.06 -8.74 -18.89
CA SER A 153 -26.53 -9.15 -17.56
C SER A 153 -25.93 -10.47 -17.08
N GLY A 154 -25.16 -11.15 -17.94
CA GLY A 154 -24.51 -12.41 -17.65
C GLY A 154 -23.64 -12.88 -18.82
N GLY A 155 -22.87 -13.94 -18.59
CA GLY A 155 -21.90 -14.47 -19.55
C GLY A 155 -20.57 -13.71 -19.54
N THR A 156 -19.59 -14.23 -20.29
CA THR A 156 -18.23 -13.67 -20.36
C THR A 156 -17.85 -13.31 -21.79
N ILE A 157 -17.46 -12.06 -22.02
CA ILE A 157 -16.82 -11.62 -23.26
C ILE A 157 -15.30 -11.66 -23.03
N GLN A 158 -14.57 -12.47 -23.81
CA GLN A 158 -13.14 -12.65 -23.58
C GLN A 158 -12.28 -12.82 -24.84
N GLY A 159 -10.98 -12.53 -24.70
CA GLY A 159 -9.96 -12.87 -25.69
C GLY A 159 -10.05 -12.09 -27.01
N PHE A 160 -10.77 -10.96 -27.02
CA PHE A 160 -10.86 -10.10 -28.19
C PHE A 160 -9.68 -9.14 -28.27
N THR A 161 -9.11 -9.01 -29.47
CA THR A 161 -8.01 -8.08 -29.75
C THR A 161 -8.44 -7.08 -30.84
N ALA A 162 -8.28 -5.79 -30.56
CA ALA A 162 -8.48 -4.70 -31.53
C ALA A 162 -7.16 -3.95 -31.76
N SER A 163 -6.86 -3.60 -33.02
CA SER A 163 -5.60 -2.94 -33.35
C SER A 163 -5.56 -1.44 -33.00
N ILE A 164 -6.69 -0.82 -32.65
CA ILE A 164 -6.77 0.60 -32.27
C ILE A 164 -7.37 0.79 -30.87
N SER A 165 -8.65 0.45 -30.67
CA SER A 165 -9.31 0.69 -29.37
C SER A 165 -10.56 -0.16 -29.16
N GLY A 166 -10.97 -0.30 -27.89
CA GLY A 166 -12.19 -1.04 -27.54
C GLY A 166 -12.05 -2.53 -27.80
N GLY A 167 -11.11 -3.19 -27.12
CA GLY A 167 -10.87 -4.64 -27.31
C GLY A 167 -12.13 -5.46 -27.01
N GLY A 168 -12.82 -5.17 -25.90
CA GLY A 168 -14.17 -5.66 -25.63
C GLY A 168 -15.20 -4.85 -26.42
N VAL A 169 -15.49 -3.64 -25.97
CA VAL A 169 -16.55 -2.78 -26.51
C VAL A 169 -15.98 -1.45 -26.99
N TYR A 170 -16.37 -1.03 -28.19
CA TYR A 170 -16.18 0.34 -28.67
C TYR A 170 -17.55 0.98 -28.92
N MET A 171 -17.77 2.17 -28.35
CA MET A 171 -19.02 2.91 -28.50
C MET A 171 -18.79 4.33 -29.02
N ARG A 172 -19.46 4.67 -30.13
CA ARG A 172 -19.42 5.97 -30.82
C ARG A 172 -20.68 6.81 -30.63
N ASP A 173 -21.75 6.16 -30.17
CA ASP A 173 -23.03 6.73 -29.78
C ASP A 173 -23.79 5.66 -28.96
N GLY A 174 -24.85 6.06 -28.26
CA GLY A 174 -25.79 5.14 -27.64
C GLY A 174 -25.54 4.82 -26.16
N THR A 175 -26.24 3.80 -25.68
CA THR A 175 -26.27 3.41 -24.26
C THR A 175 -25.74 1.99 -24.07
N PHE A 176 -24.83 1.82 -23.11
CA PHE A 176 -24.37 0.52 -22.65
C PHE A 176 -24.76 0.35 -21.18
N ASN A 177 -25.47 -0.72 -20.85
CA ASN A 177 -25.77 -1.10 -19.47
C ASN A 177 -25.15 -2.47 -19.17
N MET A 178 -24.41 -2.58 -18.07
CA MET A 178 -23.80 -3.81 -17.62
C MET A 178 -24.16 -4.06 -16.16
N THR A 179 -25.05 -5.01 -15.91
CA THR A 179 -25.53 -5.35 -14.55
C THR A 179 -24.94 -6.68 -14.05
N GLY A 180 -24.20 -7.38 -14.90
CA GLY A 180 -23.60 -8.67 -14.58
C GLY A 180 -22.73 -9.15 -15.74
N GLY A 181 -22.18 -10.34 -15.59
CA GLY A 181 -21.22 -10.89 -16.54
C GLY A 181 -19.86 -10.19 -16.50
N ALA A 182 -18.96 -10.61 -17.38
CA ALA A 182 -17.59 -10.14 -17.41
C ALA A 182 -17.13 -9.71 -18.82
N ILE A 183 -16.32 -8.66 -18.89
CA ILE A 183 -15.47 -8.34 -20.04
C ILE A 183 -14.03 -8.50 -19.58
N GLU A 184 -13.33 -9.52 -20.09
CA GLU A 184 -12.01 -9.86 -19.57
C GLU A 184 -11.00 -10.28 -20.64
N ASN A 185 -9.72 -10.14 -20.32
CA ASN A 185 -8.63 -10.58 -21.19
C ASN A 185 -8.70 -9.97 -22.60
N CYS A 186 -9.27 -8.76 -22.70
CA CYS A 186 -9.37 -8.02 -23.95
C CYS A 186 -8.10 -7.20 -24.19
N THR A 187 -7.73 -7.04 -25.45
CA THR A 187 -6.49 -6.37 -25.87
C THR A 187 -6.76 -5.23 -26.84
N ALA A 188 -6.29 -4.03 -26.51
CA ALA A 188 -6.23 -2.90 -27.45
C ALA A 188 -5.21 -1.84 -26.99
N PRO A 189 -4.68 -1.02 -27.90
CA PRO A 189 -3.87 0.14 -27.54
C PRO A 189 -4.57 1.18 -26.68
N GLU A 190 -5.90 1.32 -26.73
CA GLU A 190 -6.69 2.22 -25.87
C GLU A 190 -8.03 1.58 -25.47
N GLY A 191 -8.45 1.72 -24.20
CA GLY A 191 -9.73 1.18 -23.75
C GLY A 191 -9.88 -0.30 -24.07
N ALA A 192 -8.97 -1.12 -23.58
CA ALA A 192 -8.92 -2.54 -23.92
C ALA A 192 -10.19 -3.27 -23.47
N GLY A 193 -10.77 -2.93 -22.32
CA GLY A 193 -12.12 -3.37 -21.95
C GLY A 193 -13.19 -2.62 -22.74
N VAL A 194 -13.43 -1.36 -22.38
CA VAL A 194 -14.44 -0.49 -22.98
C VAL A 194 -13.82 0.84 -23.41
N LYS A 195 -14.07 1.26 -24.65
CA LYS A 195 -13.75 2.60 -25.16
C LYS A 195 -15.02 3.39 -25.49
N MET A 196 -15.21 4.51 -24.80
CA MET A 196 -16.21 5.52 -25.12
C MET A 196 -15.59 6.61 -25.99
N TYR A 197 -16.04 6.73 -27.24
CA TYR A 197 -15.55 7.73 -28.19
C TYR A 197 -16.73 8.36 -28.96
N PRO A 198 -17.58 9.17 -28.29
CA PRO A 198 -18.68 9.82 -28.98
C PRO A 198 -18.16 10.86 -29.98
N ASP A 199 -18.81 10.95 -31.14
CA ASP A 199 -18.56 12.06 -32.06
C ASP A 199 -19.03 13.40 -31.46
N SER A 200 -18.52 14.49 -32.05
CA SER A 200 -19.02 15.82 -31.72
C SER A 200 -20.54 15.91 -31.92
N GLY A 201 -21.26 16.24 -30.85
CA GLY A 201 -22.73 16.32 -30.83
C GLY A 201 -23.44 15.03 -30.42
N ASN A 202 -22.73 13.90 -30.32
CA ASN A 202 -23.29 12.63 -29.84
C ASN A 202 -23.05 12.43 -28.35
N THR A 203 -23.83 11.52 -27.75
CA THR A 203 -23.73 11.17 -26.33
C THR A 203 -23.53 9.67 -26.16
N CYS A 204 -22.48 9.29 -25.44
CA CYS A 204 -22.29 7.91 -24.97
C CYS A 204 -22.65 7.83 -23.48
N THR A 205 -23.52 6.90 -23.11
CA THR A 205 -23.81 6.58 -21.69
C THR A 205 -23.40 5.16 -21.39
N PHE A 206 -22.55 4.97 -20.39
CA PHE A 206 -22.20 3.64 -19.89
C PHE A 206 -22.54 3.53 -18.40
N THR A 207 -23.41 2.58 -18.07
CA THR A 207 -23.83 2.27 -16.70
C THR A 207 -23.33 0.89 -16.30
N MET A 208 -22.66 0.79 -15.15
CA MET A 208 -22.19 -0.46 -14.57
C MET A 208 -22.76 -0.64 -13.16
N SER A 209 -23.33 -1.81 -12.86
CA SER A 209 -23.97 -2.10 -11.57
C SER A 209 -23.83 -3.55 -11.13
N ASP A 210 -24.31 -3.81 -9.91
CA ASP A 210 -24.46 -5.14 -9.31
C ASP A 210 -23.17 -5.97 -9.35
N SER A 211 -23.14 -7.05 -10.14
CA SER A 211 -22.04 -8.03 -10.21
C SER A 211 -21.22 -7.94 -11.50
N ALA A 212 -21.35 -6.85 -12.26
CA ALA A 212 -20.60 -6.65 -13.49
C ALA A 212 -19.08 -6.61 -13.24
N GLU A 213 -18.29 -7.18 -14.16
CA GLU A 213 -16.83 -7.20 -14.06
C GLU A 213 -16.14 -6.73 -15.36
N ILE A 214 -15.11 -5.89 -15.22
CA ILE A 214 -14.15 -5.59 -16.30
C ILE A 214 -12.74 -5.81 -15.76
N LYS A 215 -12.00 -6.78 -16.32
CA LYS A 215 -10.70 -7.14 -15.73
C LYS A 215 -9.67 -7.68 -16.70
N ASN A 216 -8.42 -7.73 -16.25
CA ASN A 216 -7.31 -8.35 -16.97
C ASN A 216 -7.10 -7.78 -18.40
N CYS A 217 -7.46 -6.52 -18.62
CA CYS A 217 -7.34 -5.92 -19.95
C CYS A 217 -5.90 -5.46 -20.20
N SER A 218 -5.45 -5.54 -21.47
CA SER A 218 -4.07 -5.22 -21.85
C SER A 218 -3.69 -3.75 -21.72
N ASN A 219 -4.68 -2.88 -21.54
CA ASN A 219 -4.54 -1.47 -21.27
C ASN A 219 -5.71 -1.05 -20.35
N ASP A 220 -6.38 0.07 -20.61
CA ASP A 220 -7.44 0.56 -19.73
C ASP A 220 -8.63 -0.40 -19.64
N GLY A 221 -9.20 -0.54 -18.44
CA GLY A 221 -10.50 -1.18 -18.24
C GLY A 221 -11.58 -0.38 -18.96
N VAL A 222 -11.71 0.91 -18.62
CA VAL A 222 -12.61 1.86 -19.27
C VAL A 222 -11.83 3.12 -19.69
N SER A 223 -11.98 3.54 -20.94
CA SER A 223 -11.32 4.73 -21.50
C SER A 223 -12.35 5.65 -22.16
N ILE A 224 -12.32 6.93 -21.80
CA ILE A 224 -13.27 7.95 -22.27
C ILE A 224 -12.54 9.04 -23.06
N ALA A 225 -12.97 9.26 -24.31
CA ALA A 225 -12.36 10.20 -25.25
C ALA A 225 -12.71 11.68 -24.96
N SER A 226 -12.00 12.60 -25.63
CA SER A 226 -12.21 14.05 -25.50
C SER A 226 -13.39 14.59 -26.32
N SER A 227 -13.85 13.84 -27.33
CA SER A 227 -14.93 14.27 -28.21
C SER A 227 -16.30 13.90 -27.68
N GLY A 228 -17.33 14.63 -28.13
CA GLY A 228 -18.72 14.39 -27.77
C GLY A 228 -19.02 14.56 -26.28
N THR A 229 -20.16 14.04 -25.85
CA THR A 229 -20.56 14.01 -24.44
C THR A 229 -20.51 12.57 -23.93
N SER A 230 -19.89 12.35 -22.78
CA SER A 230 -19.83 11.02 -22.16
C SER A 230 -20.37 11.07 -20.74
N LYS A 231 -21.18 10.07 -20.38
CA LYS A 231 -21.62 9.84 -19.01
C LYS A 231 -21.27 8.42 -18.60
N PHE A 232 -20.45 8.29 -17.55
CA PHE A 232 -20.15 7.01 -16.93
C PHE A 232 -20.77 6.96 -15.54
N THR A 233 -21.57 5.95 -15.27
CA THR A 233 -22.22 5.74 -13.97
C THR A 233 -21.88 4.36 -13.44
N MET A 234 -21.39 4.29 -12.20
CA MET A 234 -21.08 3.03 -11.53
C MET A 234 -21.74 3.00 -10.15
N SER A 235 -22.67 2.07 -9.96
CA SER A 235 -23.37 1.84 -8.68
C SER A 235 -23.02 0.51 -8.03
N GLY A 236 -22.24 -0.33 -8.71
CA GLY A 236 -21.81 -1.66 -8.31
C GLY A 236 -20.81 -2.23 -9.32
N GLY A 237 -20.43 -3.49 -9.14
CA GLY A 237 -19.46 -4.18 -10.00
C GLY A 237 -18.00 -3.85 -9.69
N THR A 238 -17.10 -4.45 -10.47
CA THR A 238 -15.65 -4.40 -10.26
C THR A 238 -14.90 -4.10 -11.57
N ILE A 239 -13.98 -3.13 -11.53
CA ILE A 239 -12.98 -2.90 -12.57
C ILE A 239 -11.60 -3.18 -11.96
N ASP A 240 -10.91 -4.23 -12.41
CA ASP A 240 -9.75 -4.76 -11.68
C ASP A 240 -8.62 -5.26 -12.58
N ASN A 241 -7.38 -5.24 -12.06
CA ASN A 241 -6.20 -5.87 -12.66
C ASN A 241 -5.97 -5.49 -14.14
N ASN A 242 -6.02 -4.19 -14.45
CA ASN A 242 -5.81 -3.67 -15.79
C ASN A 242 -4.38 -3.13 -15.95
N LYS A 243 -3.71 -3.43 -17.06
CA LYS A 243 -2.31 -2.99 -17.29
C LYS A 243 -2.19 -1.47 -17.49
N GLY A 244 -3.27 -0.83 -17.95
CA GLY A 244 -3.34 0.62 -18.09
C GLY A 244 -3.89 1.26 -16.82
N TYR A 245 -4.99 1.97 -17.00
CA TYR A 245 -5.81 2.52 -15.92
C TYR A 245 -7.07 1.68 -15.68
N GLY A 246 -7.65 1.76 -14.50
CA GLY A 246 -8.99 1.18 -14.27
C GLY A 246 -10.02 1.98 -15.08
N LEU A 247 -10.10 3.28 -14.78
CA LEU A 247 -10.89 4.27 -15.52
C LEU A 247 -10.00 5.46 -15.93
N TRP A 248 -9.94 5.73 -17.23
CA TRP A 248 -9.21 6.87 -17.80
C TRP A 248 -10.12 7.82 -18.57
N THR A 249 -9.90 9.13 -18.39
CA THR A 249 -10.59 10.20 -19.12
C THR A 249 -9.63 11.05 -19.93
N SER A 250 -10.08 11.64 -21.03
CA SER A 250 -9.27 12.58 -21.80
C SER A 250 -9.37 14.00 -21.25
N ALA A 251 -8.33 14.81 -21.46
CA ALA A 251 -8.37 16.23 -21.14
C ALA A 251 -9.43 16.99 -21.94
N ARG A 252 -10.12 17.91 -21.25
CA ARG A 252 -11.15 18.81 -21.79
C ARG A 252 -12.35 18.07 -22.39
N SER A 253 -12.58 16.83 -21.99
CA SER A 253 -13.77 16.08 -22.39
C SER A 253 -15.00 16.64 -21.69
N ASN A 254 -16.15 16.60 -22.37
CA ASN A 254 -17.44 16.85 -21.74
C ASN A 254 -17.91 15.56 -21.06
N THR A 255 -17.24 15.19 -19.96
CA THR A 255 -17.45 13.93 -19.26
C THR A 255 -17.94 14.16 -17.84
N GLU A 256 -19.04 13.47 -17.51
CA GLU A 256 -19.54 13.32 -16.15
C GLU A 256 -19.31 11.87 -15.69
N ILE A 257 -18.70 11.72 -14.52
CA ILE A 257 -18.57 10.44 -13.83
C ILE A 257 -19.40 10.48 -12.55
N LEU A 258 -20.27 9.52 -12.37
CA LEU A 258 -21.07 9.34 -11.16
C LEU A 258 -20.77 7.97 -10.53
N LEU A 259 -20.27 7.98 -9.29
CA LEU A 259 -20.00 6.77 -8.52
C LEU A 259 -20.90 6.73 -7.29
N SER A 260 -21.73 5.69 -7.17
CA SER A 260 -22.54 5.42 -5.98
C SER A 260 -22.31 4.02 -5.41
N GLY A 261 -21.32 3.29 -5.94
CA GLY A 261 -20.87 1.98 -5.45
C GLY A 261 -19.89 1.32 -6.43
N GLY A 262 -19.50 0.08 -6.12
CA GLY A 262 -18.54 -0.68 -6.92
C GLY A 262 -17.08 -0.44 -6.55
N THR A 263 -16.16 -1.15 -7.19
CA THR A 263 -14.72 -1.10 -6.89
C THR A 263 -13.89 -0.93 -8.15
N ILE A 264 -12.92 -0.02 -8.13
CA ILE A 264 -11.94 0.18 -9.20
C ILE A 264 -10.55 0.08 -8.56
N THR A 265 -9.80 -0.97 -8.87
CA THR A 265 -8.55 -1.29 -8.13
C THR A 265 -7.54 -2.10 -8.96
N ASN A 266 -6.37 -2.34 -8.36
CA ASN A 266 -5.22 -3.10 -8.88
C ASN A 266 -4.81 -2.78 -10.33
N SER A 267 -4.98 -1.54 -10.78
CA SER A 267 -4.45 -1.13 -12.09
C SER A 267 -2.97 -0.76 -11.98
N GLU A 268 -2.14 -1.16 -12.94
CA GLU A 268 -0.67 -0.99 -12.85
C GLU A 268 -0.25 0.49 -12.74
N ARG A 269 -1.04 1.42 -13.28
CA ARG A 269 -0.78 2.87 -13.20
C ARG A 269 -1.58 3.54 -12.08
N TYR A 270 -2.80 3.95 -12.41
CA TYR A 270 -3.77 4.53 -11.49
C TYR A 270 -5.09 3.82 -11.72
N ASP A 271 -5.83 3.61 -10.64
CA ASP A 271 -7.16 3.02 -10.74
C ASP A 271 -8.13 4.00 -11.40
N MET A 272 -7.92 5.30 -11.19
CA MET A 272 -8.72 6.35 -11.82
C MET A 272 -7.89 7.57 -12.19
N VAL A 273 -8.14 8.12 -13.38
CA VAL A 273 -7.57 9.40 -13.82
C VAL A 273 -8.69 10.35 -14.25
N ILE A 274 -8.83 11.44 -13.51
CA ILE A 274 -9.80 12.52 -13.77
C ILE A 274 -9.05 13.69 -14.39
N HIS A 275 -9.19 13.90 -15.69
CA HIS A 275 -8.50 14.98 -16.38
C HIS A 275 -9.22 16.34 -16.27
N THR A 276 -8.52 17.42 -16.63
CA THR A 276 -9.06 18.79 -16.60
C THR A 276 -10.34 18.94 -17.40
N GLY A 277 -11.36 19.57 -16.80
CA GLY A 277 -12.69 19.74 -17.37
C GLY A 277 -13.68 18.62 -17.01
N VAL A 278 -13.19 17.49 -16.48
CA VAL A 278 -14.04 16.36 -16.05
C VAL A 278 -14.57 16.58 -14.64
N GLN A 279 -15.82 16.17 -14.41
CA GLN A 279 -16.46 16.17 -13.10
C GLN A 279 -16.62 14.74 -12.58
N LEU A 280 -16.07 14.47 -11.40
CA LEU A 280 -16.30 13.24 -10.64
C LEU A 280 -17.23 13.55 -9.47
N HIS A 281 -18.42 12.97 -9.50
CA HIS A 281 -19.37 12.98 -8.40
C HIS A 281 -19.37 11.62 -7.72
N VAL A 282 -19.11 11.61 -6.41
CA VAL A 282 -19.18 10.39 -5.58
C VAL A 282 -20.29 10.59 -4.55
N ASN A 283 -21.27 9.69 -4.53
CA ASN A 283 -22.41 9.79 -3.63
C ASN A 283 -22.57 8.51 -2.80
N ASN A 284 -22.43 8.62 -1.47
CA ASN A 284 -22.63 7.52 -0.53
C ASN A 284 -21.88 6.23 -0.94
N ALA A 285 -20.63 6.37 -1.37
CA ALA A 285 -19.80 5.29 -1.91
C ALA A 285 -18.37 5.36 -1.41
N THR A 286 -17.71 4.20 -1.38
CA THR A 286 -16.30 4.08 -1.04
C THR A 286 -15.46 3.89 -2.30
N VAL A 287 -14.45 4.73 -2.51
CA VAL A 287 -13.49 4.63 -3.61
C VAL A 287 -12.11 4.30 -3.04
N SER A 288 -11.68 3.05 -3.22
CA SER A 288 -10.44 2.52 -2.64
C SER A 288 -9.22 2.64 -3.55
N GLY A 289 -9.42 2.89 -4.84
CA GLY A 289 -8.35 2.98 -5.82
C GLY A 289 -7.44 4.21 -5.65
N LYS A 290 -6.24 4.14 -6.20
CA LYS A 290 -5.32 5.27 -6.36
C LYS A 290 -5.84 6.19 -7.46
N ILE A 291 -6.12 7.44 -7.12
CA ILE A 291 -6.71 8.42 -8.03
C ILE A 291 -5.69 9.49 -8.40
N GLN A 292 -5.59 9.81 -9.69
CA GLN A 292 -4.96 11.03 -10.16
C GLN A 292 -6.03 12.06 -10.55
N ASN A 293 -6.07 13.19 -9.86
CA ASN A 293 -7.03 14.25 -10.11
C ASN A 293 -6.38 15.49 -10.75
N ARG A 294 -6.97 15.92 -11.87
CA ARG A 294 -6.69 17.18 -12.57
C ARG A 294 -7.98 17.91 -12.96
N GLY A 295 -9.13 17.36 -12.59
CA GLY A 295 -10.48 17.91 -12.79
C GLY A 295 -11.12 18.29 -11.46
N THR A 296 -12.43 18.11 -11.33
CA THR A 296 -13.16 18.41 -10.09
C THR A 296 -13.66 17.13 -9.44
N ILE A 297 -13.42 16.98 -8.13
CA ILE A 297 -14.00 15.93 -7.29
C ILE A 297 -14.98 16.55 -6.30
N THR A 298 -16.19 15.99 -6.27
CA THR A 298 -17.25 16.36 -5.32
C THR A 298 -17.81 15.10 -4.69
N GLY A 299 -17.58 14.94 -3.39
CA GLY A 299 -18.17 13.88 -2.57
C GLY A 299 -19.39 14.37 -1.79
N THR A 300 -20.49 13.64 -1.83
CA THR A 300 -21.72 13.93 -1.07
C THR A 300 -22.05 12.82 -0.08
N GLU A 301 -22.79 13.17 0.98
CA GLU A 301 -23.23 12.24 2.03
C GLU A 301 -22.05 11.49 2.67
N ASN A 302 -22.03 10.15 2.59
CA ASN A 302 -20.95 9.32 3.13
C ASN A 302 -19.89 8.95 2.09
N ALA A 303 -19.66 9.79 1.07
CA ALA A 303 -18.61 9.56 0.10
C ALA A 303 -17.22 9.52 0.77
N GLU A 304 -16.54 8.40 0.62
CA GLU A 304 -15.26 8.11 1.27
C GLU A 304 -14.22 7.63 0.26
N PHE A 305 -13.03 8.21 0.32
CA PHE A 305 -11.89 7.87 -0.52
C PHE A 305 -10.83 7.20 0.36
N THR A 306 -10.79 5.88 0.35
CA THR A 306 -9.87 5.10 1.20
C THR A 306 -8.51 4.90 0.54
N GLY A 307 -8.43 5.10 -0.78
CA GLY A 307 -7.17 5.15 -1.53
C GLY A 307 -6.43 6.49 -1.38
N THR A 308 -5.27 6.58 -2.03
CA THR A 308 -4.54 7.86 -2.14
C THR A 308 -5.06 8.66 -3.33
N VAL A 309 -5.46 9.91 -3.07
CA VAL A 309 -5.84 10.87 -4.10
C VAL A 309 -4.69 11.84 -4.34
N VAL A 310 -4.06 11.73 -5.50
CA VAL A 310 -3.01 12.65 -5.95
C VAL A 310 -3.67 13.79 -6.73
N ASN A 311 -3.75 14.98 -6.12
CA ASN A 311 -4.36 16.16 -6.71
C ASN A 311 -3.29 17.03 -7.39
N GLU A 312 -3.38 17.24 -8.70
CA GLU A 312 -2.33 17.88 -9.50
C GLU A 312 -2.87 19.03 -10.36
N SER A 313 -1.98 19.94 -10.76
CA SER A 313 -2.28 20.99 -11.74
C SER A 313 -3.48 21.86 -11.31
N ALA A 314 -4.54 21.90 -12.13
CA ALA A 314 -5.79 22.62 -11.87
C ALA A 314 -6.83 21.74 -11.13
N GLY A 315 -6.42 20.60 -10.59
CA GLY A 315 -7.29 19.70 -9.83
C GLY A 315 -7.90 20.38 -8.62
N LYS A 316 -9.21 20.23 -8.46
CA LYS A 316 -10.00 20.77 -7.35
C LYS A 316 -10.69 19.64 -6.61
N ILE A 317 -10.63 19.70 -5.29
CA ILE A 317 -11.42 18.83 -4.40
C ILE A 317 -12.34 19.74 -3.58
N GLU A 318 -13.65 19.60 -3.81
CA GLU A 318 -14.67 20.48 -3.22
C GLU A 318 -15.23 19.92 -1.91
N SER A 319 -15.43 18.60 -1.84
CA SER A 319 -16.04 17.92 -0.69
C SER A 319 -15.72 16.42 -0.71
N GLY A 320 -15.97 15.75 0.42
CA GLY A 320 -15.76 14.31 0.63
C GLY A 320 -14.85 14.01 1.82
N LYS A 321 -14.76 12.73 2.18
CA LYS A 321 -13.87 12.21 3.23
C LYS A 321 -12.71 11.44 2.61
N PHE A 322 -11.48 11.77 2.97
CA PHE A 322 -10.28 11.20 2.33
C PHE A 322 -9.33 10.60 3.34
N LYS A 323 -8.90 9.37 3.12
CA LYS A 323 -7.83 8.78 3.93
C LYS A 323 -6.50 9.50 3.68
N ARG A 324 -6.16 9.75 2.41
CA ARG A 324 -4.92 10.44 2.06
C ARG A 324 -5.06 11.30 0.83
N ILE A 325 -4.64 12.55 0.96
CA ILE A 325 -4.47 13.47 -0.16
C ILE A 325 -2.99 13.80 -0.32
N GLU A 326 -2.46 13.64 -1.53
CA GLU A 326 -1.17 14.21 -1.92
C GLU A 326 -1.43 15.35 -2.92
N ASP A 327 -1.21 16.60 -2.52
CA ASP A 327 -1.67 17.78 -3.27
C ASP A 327 -0.52 18.60 -3.85
N ALA A 328 -0.37 18.52 -5.17
CA ALA A 328 0.49 19.37 -6.01
C ALA A 328 -0.30 20.49 -6.73
N SER A 329 -1.61 20.61 -6.50
CA SER A 329 -2.43 21.58 -7.23
C SER A 329 -2.20 23.03 -6.75
N THR A 330 -2.48 23.97 -7.65
CA THR A 330 -2.54 25.41 -7.32
C THR A 330 -3.90 25.81 -6.76
N ALA A 331 -4.98 25.14 -7.18
CA ALA A 331 -6.33 25.39 -6.71
C ALA A 331 -6.56 24.90 -5.27
N GLY A 332 -5.81 23.88 -4.86
CA GLY A 332 -5.84 23.31 -3.52
C GLY A 332 -7.10 22.50 -3.23
N VAL A 333 -7.28 22.26 -1.93
CA VAL A 333 -8.41 21.52 -1.36
C VAL A 333 -9.28 22.50 -0.57
N CYS A 334 -10.60 22.44 -0.77
CA CYS A 334 -11.53 23.34 -0.09
C CYS A 334 -11.65 23.03 1.41
N ASN A 335 -11.88 24.04 2.25
CA ASN A 335 -11.91 23.90 3.72
C ASN A 335 -12.93 22.89 4.26
N ALA A 336 -13.99 22.62 3.50
CA ALA A 336 -15.05 21.67 3.83
C ALA A 336 -14.64 20.19 3.66
N VAL A 337 -13.45 19.94 3.10
CA VAL A 337 -12.94 18.57 2.90
C VAL A 337 -12.42 18.01 4.22
N GLU A 338 -12.78 16.75 4.48
CA GLU A 338 -12.30 15.96 5.60
C GLU A 338 -11.18 15.04 5.11
N TYR A 339 -10.06 14.99 5.83
CA TYR A 339 -8.96 14.09 5.51
C TYR A 339 -8.25 13.56 6.77
N GLU A 340 -7.73 12.34 6.71
CA GLU A 340 -6.88 11.77 7.77
C GLU A 340 -5.41 12.13 7.58
N ALA A 341 -4.92 12.12 6.33
CA ALA A 341 -3.55 12.53 6.00
C ALA A 341 -3.54 13.49 4.82
N TYR A 342 -2.88 14.63 4.98
CA TYR A 342 -2.67 15.59 3.91
C TYR A 342 -1.17 15.86 3.74
N VAL A 343 -0.69 15.61 2.52
CA VAL A 343 0.71 15.84 2.12
C VAL A 343 0.73 16.89 1.03
N LYS A 344 1.40 18.01 1.29
CA LYS A 344 1.68 18.99 0.24
C LYS A 344 2.87 18.51 -0.59
N LEU A 345 2.63 18.35 -1.89
CA LEU A 345 3.68 18.00 -2.84
C LEU A 345 4.42 19.27 -3.28
N ILE A 346 5.74 19.25 -3.14
CA ILE A 346 6.63 20.41 -3.34
C ILE A 346 7.35 20.27 -4.69
N GLY A 347 7.25 21.33 -5.50
CA GLY A 347 8.03 21.51 -6.72
C GLY A 347 9.26 22.39 -6.46
N HIS A 348 9.29 23.58 -7.04
CA HIS A 348 10.39 24.55 -6.97
C HIS A 348 10.22 25.60 -5.85
N SER A 349 9.11 25.58 -5.12
CA SER A 349 8.80 26.59 -4.10
C SER A 349 8.18 25.97 -2.85
N TRP A 350 8.68 26.39 -1.69
CA TRP A 350 8.12 26.08 -0.38
C TRP A 350 6.75 26.75 -0.18
N PRO A 351 5.83 26.14 0.59
CA PRO A 351 4.57 26.77 0.96
C PRO A 351 4.80 27.98 1.87
N ASP A 352 3.93 28.98 1.74
CA ASP A 352 3.93 30.15 2.63
C ASP A 352 3.29 29.83 3.99
N GLU A 353 3.41 30.78 4.94
CA GLU A 353 2.84 30.65 6.27
C GLU A 353 1.32 30.38 6.25
N SER A 354 0.59 31.04 5.35
CA SER A 354 -0.87 30.87 5.27
C SER A 354 -1.24 29.45 4.85
N THR A 355 -0.48 28.89 3.91
CA THR A 355 -0.61 27.53 3.42
C THR A 355 -0.25 26.54 4.52
N LEU A 356 0.89 26.73 5.19
CA LEU A 356 1.32 25.87 6.29
C LEU A 356 0.26 25.76 7.39
N ARG A 357 -0.37 26.88 7.77
CA ARG A 357 -1.46 26.91 8.75
C ARG A 357 -2.72 26.22 8.25
N ALA A 358 -3.03 26.34 6.96
CA ALA A 358 -4.22 25.73 6.36
C ALA A 358 -4.11 24.21 6.20
N ILE A 359 -2.89 23.69 6.00
CA ILE A 359 -2.63 22.26 5.77
C ILE A 359 -2.21 21.51 7.04
N GLN A 360 -2.23 22.16 8.20
CA GLN A 360 -2.01 21.44 9.45
C GLN A 360 -3.10 20.40 9.61
N ASP A 361 -2.69 19.15 9.81
CA ASP A 361 -3.58 18.06 10.17
C ASP A 361 -4.49 18.51 11.32
N LYS A 362 -5.81 18.42 11.11
CA LYS A 362 -6.80 18.90 12.10
C LYS A 362 -6.74 18.11 13.42
N ALA A 363 -6.28 16.85 13.39
CA ALA A 363 -6.16 15.96 14.54
C ALA A 363 -4.77 16.01 15.19
N HIS A 364 -3.70 16.07 14.38
CA HIS A 364 -2.31 15.96 14.82
C HIS A 364 -1.53 17.28 14.81
N GLY A 365 -2.07 18.34 14.18
CA GLY A 365 -1.44 19.66 14.09
C GLY A 365 -0.21 19.74 13.20
N ASN A 366 0.07 18.73 12.36
CA ASN A 366 1.28 18.60 11.56
C ASN A 366 1.01 18.87 10.06
N ALA A 367 1.86 19.67 9.43
CA ALA A 367 1.89 19.86 7.98
C ALA A 367 2.96 18.95 7.36
N GLN A 368 2.58 18.04 6.46
CA GLN A 368 3.53 17.15 5.78
C GLN A 368 3.91 17.68 4.40
N LEU A 369 5.21 17.80 4.13
CA LEU A 369 5.77 18.27 2.86
C LEU A 369 6.59 17.13 2.23
N LYS A 370 6.38 16.87 0.94
CA LYS A 370 7.09 15.84 0.18
C LYS A 370 7.45 16.35 -1.21
N PHE A 371 8.66 16.09 -1.67
CA PHE A 371 9.10 16.59 -2.98
C PHE A 371 8.55 15.75 -4.14
N LEU A 372 8.20 16.43 -5.22
CA LEU A 372 7.84 15.81 -6.49
C LEU A 372 9.04 15.11 -7.13
N SER A 373 8.77 14.06 -7.90
CA SER A 373 9.82 13.22 -8.48
C SER A 373 10.77 13.98 -9.40
N TYR A 374 10.28 15.00 -10.10
CA TYR A 374 11.06 15.81 -11.04
C TYR A 374 11.92 16.92 -10.40
N VAL A 375 11.80 17.15 -9.09
CA VAL A 375 12.65 18.14 -8.39
C VAL A 375 14.11 17.65 -8.44
N THR A 376 14.96 18.54 -8.92
CA THR A 376 16.41 18.42 -9.07
C THR A 376 17.16 19.21 -7.99
N PRO A 377 18.47 18.98 -7.82
CA PRO A 377 19.29 19.87 -7.00
C PRO A 377 19.19 21.32 -7.49
N ASP A 378 19.22 22.26 -6.55
CA ASP A 378 19.19 23.73 -6.78
C ASP A 378 17.84 24.32 -7.24
N ASP A 379 16.73 23.62 -7.00
CA ASP A 379 15.40 24.04 -7.46
C ASP A 379 14.64 25.00 -6.51
N MET A 380 15.06 25.18 -5.25
CA MET A 380 14.23 25.93 -4.31
C MET A 380 14.39 27.46 -4.48
N GLU A 381 13.32 28.11 -4.94
CA GLU A 381 13.28 29.53 -5.34
C GLU A 381 13.02 30.50 -4.17
N ASN A 382 12.51 30.00 -3.03
CA ASN A 382 12.13 30.82 -1.88
C ASN A 382 12.65 30.28 -0.54
N THR A 383 12.51 31.09 0.51
CA THR A 383 12.82 30.71 1.90
C THR A 383 11.58 30.09 2.55
N LEU A 384 11.76 28.95 3.23
CA LEU A 384 10.72 28.37 4.07
C LEU A 384 10.74 29.06 5.44
N THR A 385 9.64 29.68 5.83
CA THR A 385 9.48 30.25 7.18
C THR A 385 8.38 29.51 7.92
N ILE A 386 8.76 28.81 9.00
CA ILE A 386 7.81 28.09 9.86
C ILE A 386 7.53 28.97 11.07
N PRO A 387 6.28 29.45 11.27
CA PRO A 387 5.96 30.32 12.38
C PRO A 387 5.80 29.55 13.70
N GLU A 388 5.78 30.28 14.82
CA GLU A 388 5.49 29.69 16.14
C GLU A 388 4.14 28.96 16.16
N GLY A 389 4.10 27.84 16.90
CA GLY A 389 2.93 26.98 17.02
C GLY A 389 2.62 26.12 15.80
N VAL A 390 3.40 26.21 14.72
CA VAL A 390 3.26 25.35 13.53
C VAL A 390 4.28 24.22 13.55
N THR A 391 3.80 23.01 13.26
CA THR A 391 4.64 21.82 13.12
C THR A 391 4.68 21.41 11.65
N VAL A 392 5.89 21.21 11.11
CA VAL A 392 6.13 20.83 9.72
C VAL A 392 7.02 19.60 9.69
N THR A 393 6.64 18.61 8.88
CA THR A 393 7.48 17.46 8.55
C THR A 393 7.91 17.54 7.10
N VAL A 394 9.20 17.50 6.83
CA VAL A 394 9.78 17.49 5.49
C VAL A 394 10.33 16.10 5.19
N ASP A 395 9.74 15.44 4.20
CA ASP A 395 10.19 14.16 3.67
C ASP A 395 11.21 14.35 2.57
N LEU A 396 12.47 14.02 2.88
CA LEU A 396 13.61 14.11 1.96
C LEU A 396 13.82 12.85 1.12
N THR A 397 12.98 11.81 1.25
CA THR A 397 13.23 10.48 0.68
C THR A 397 13.67 10.50 -0.78
N GLY A 398 14.94 10.12 -1.02
CA GLY A 398 15.54 10.00 -2.34
C GLY A 398 15.82 11.34 -3.03
N LYS A 399 15.94 12.44 -2.27
CA LYS A 399 16.03 13.80 -2.79
C LYS A 399 17.31 14.50 -2.39
N GLN A 400 17.83 15.28 -3.32
CA GLN A 400 18.89 16.25 -3.10
C GLN A 400 18.29 17.63 -3.30
N VAL A 401 18.23 18.42 -2.22
CA VAL A 401 17.50 19.68 -2.19
C VAL A 401 18.47 20.80 -1.87
N ALA A 402 18.50 21.82 -2.71
CA ALA A 402 19.33 23.01 -2.54
C ALA A 402 18.56 24.25 -3.03
N GLY A 403 18.99 25.43 -2.60
CA GLY A 403 18.42 26.69 -3.06
C GLY A 403 19.02 27.10 -4.39
N GLU A 404 18.22 27.75 -5.24
CA GLU A 404 18.70 28.30 -6.53
C GLU A 404 19.86 29.30 -6.35
N ASN A 405 19.97 29.87 -5.15
CA ASN A 405 21.11 30.70 -4.74
C ASN A 405 21.37 30.61 -3.23
N ALA A 406 22.52 31.12 -2.82
CA ALA A 406 23.01 31.04 -1.44
C ALA A 406 22.19 31.84 -0.41
N GLU A 407 21.21 32.65 -0.83
CA GLU A 407 20.38 33.43 0.10
C GLU A 407 19.18 32.65 0.65
N LYS A 408 18.81 31.52 0.03
CA LYS A 408 17.64 30.73 0.44
C LYS A 408 17.93 29.96 1.72
N LYS A 409 16.97 29.97 2.64
CA LYS A 409 17.10 29.32 3.96
C LYS A 409 15.82 28.60 4.36
N ILE A 410 15.94 27.82 5.42
CA ILE A 410 14.82 27.40 6.25
C ILE A 410 14.92 28.17 7.56
N ILE A 411 13.90 28.96 7.90
CA ILE A 411 13.80 29.70 9.16
C ILE A 411 12.71 29.05 10.00
N ASN A 412 13.10 28.39 11.08
CA ASN A 412 12.18 27.65 11.93
C ASN A 412 11.93 28.37 13.27
N HIS A 413 10.73 28.93 13.46
CA HIS A 413 10.23 29.42 14.76
C HIS A 413 9.29 28.42 15.45
N GLY A 414 8.82 27.41 14.72
CA GLY A 414 7.91 26.38 15.22
C GLY A 414 8.64 25.05 15.48
N ASN A 415 8.07 23.96 14.98
CA ASN A 415 8.65 22.63 15.05
C ASN A 415 8.90 22.09 13.64
N LEU A 416 10.17 21.89 13.28
CA LEU A 416 10.58 21.29 12.02
C LEU A 416 11.03 19.85 12.27
N THR A 417 10.47 18.89 11.54
CA THR A 417 10.92 17.51 11.53
C THR A 417 11.47 17.15 10.17
N LEU A 418 12.70 16.65 10.12
CA LEU A 418 13.30 16.10 8.90
C LEU A 418 13.22 14.58 8.96
N ILE A 419 12.68 13.96 7.91
CA ILE A 419 12.66 12.51 7.76
C ILE A 419 13.29 12.11 6.43
N ASP A 420 13.90 10.93 6.42
CA ASP A 420 14.45 10.30 5.22
C ASP A 420 14.27 8.79 5.33
N SER A 421 13.34 8.24 4.54
CA SER A 421 13.17 6.79 4.44
C SER A 421 14.11 6.17 3.39
N GLY A 422 14.76 6.99 2.57
CA GLY A 422 15.70 6.57 1.54
C GLY A 422 17.14 6.49 2.04
N THR A 423 18.06 6.35 1.09
CA THR A 423 19.52 6.43 1.33
C THR A 423 20.10 7.56 0.52
N GLY A 424 20.93 8.40 1.14
CA GLY A 424 21.70 9.44 0.45
C GLY A 424 20.94 10.73 0.16
N SER A 425 19.80 10.97 0.83
CA SER A 425 19.08 12.23 0.69
C SER A 425 19.85 13.37 1.37
N THR A 426 19.96 14.51 0.70
CA THR A 426 20.75 15.67 1.17
C THR A 426 19.92 16.95 1.14
N LEU A 427 20.04 17.75 2.19
CA LEU A 427 19.49 19.09 2.29
C LEU A 427 20.63 20.11 2.40
N SER A 428 20.92 20.78 1.28
CA SER A 428 21.97 21.81 1.14
C SER A 428 21.45 23.23 1.38
N ILE A 429 20.25 23.38 1.96
CA ILE A 429 19.68 24.67 2.31
C ILE A 429 20.07 25.00 3.75
N PRO A 430 20.66 26.18 4.02
CA PRO A 430 20.95 26.63 5.38
C PRO A 430 19.71 26.66 6.28
N ILE A 431 19.87 26.28 7.55
CA ILE A 431 18.80 26.23 8.54
C ILE A 431 19.09 27.23 9.68
N GLU A 432 18.18 28.17 9.90
CA GLU A 432 18.14 29.00 11.10
C GLU A 432 17.03 28.47 12.04
N ASN A 433 17.44 27.81 13.11
CA ASN A 433 16.53 27.19 14.06
C ASN A 433 16.33 28.05 15.32
N ASN A 434 15.18 28.71 15.42
CA ASN A 434 14.72 29.44 16.60
C ASN A 434 13.75 28.62 17.47
N GLY A 435 13.12 27.59 16.91
CA GLY A 435 12.20 26.67 17.60
C GLY A 435 12.81 25.29 17.85
N THR A 436 12.08 24.22 17.53
CA THR A 436 12.56 22.83 17.66
C THR A 436 12.85 22.22 16.29
N LEU A 437 14.04 21.67 16.10
CA LEU A 437 14.42 20.83 14.96
C LEU A 437 14.52 19.37 15.41
N ASN A 438 13.63 18.52 14.92
CA ASN A 438 13.67 17.07 15.08
C ASN A 438 14.45 16.47 13.90
N ALA A 439 15.70 16.12 14.16
CA ALA A 439 16.70 15.71 13.21
C ALA A 439 16.67 14.18 13.00
N ASN A 440 15.65 13.68 12.29
CA ASN A 440 15.29 12.25 12.23
C ASN A 440 15.61 11.57 10.88
N GLY A 441 16.55 12.11 10.10
CA GLY A 441 16.98 11.48 8.86
C GLY A 441 17.69 12.41 7.89
N GLY A 442 18.31 11.81 6.87
CA GLY A 442 19.02 12.51 5.81
C GLY A 442 20.35 13.12 6.24
N THR A 443 20.99 13.81 5.30
CA THR A 443 22.21 14.60 5.54
C THR A 443 21.92 16.07 5.31
N VAL A 444 22.26 16.94 6.27
CA VAL A 444 22.19 18.39 6.12
C VAL A 444 23.59 18.91 5.80
N THR A 445 23.77 19.35 4.57
CA THR A 445 25.00 19.96 4.03
C THR A 445 24.97 21.49 4.13
N GLY A 446 23.79 22.09 4.27
CA GLY A 446 23.65 23.53 4.53
C GLY A 446 24.12 23.90 5.94
N GLU A 447 24.57 25.15 6.10
CA GLU A 447 24.95 25.69 7.41
C GLU A 447 23.75 25.72 8.37
N VAL A 448 23.96 25.29 9.62
CA VAL A 448 22.93 25.26 10.65
C VAL A 448 23.29 26.25 11.76
N THR A 449 22.42 27.24 12.00
CA THR A 449 22.49 28.12 13.16
C THR A 449 21.37 27.75 14.12
N ASN A 450 21.72 27.28 15.31
CA ASN A 450 20.76 26.85 16.33
C ASN A 450 20.68 27.86 17.49
N LYS A 451 19.51 28.49 17.64
CA LYS A 451 19.12 29.33 18.78
C LYS A 451 18.05 28.66 19.66
N GLY A 452 17.42 27.61 19.15
CA GLY A 452 16.39 26.83 19.83
C GLY A 452 16.90 25.46 20.28
N ALA A 453 16.13 24.41 20.00
CA ALA A 453 16.46 23.03 20.34
C ALA A 453 16.67 22.16 19.09
N ILE A 454 17.73 21.34 19.07
CA ILE A 454 17.88 20.21 18.14
C ILE A 454 17.74 18.92 18.93
N THR A 455 16.80 18.07 18.51
CA THR A 455 16.52 16.78 19.14
C THR A 455 16.50 15.67 18.09
N THR A 456 16.64 14.43 18.56
CA THR A 456 16.52 13.23 17.71
C THR A 456 15.48 12.32 18.34
N THR A 457 14.35 12.15 17.70
CA THR A 457 13.22 11.33 18.19
C THR A 457 12.96 10.09 17.32
N GLY A 458 13.56 10.01 16.13
CA GLY A 458 13.43 8.89 15.20
C GLY A 458 14.56 7.85 15.33
N GLU A 459 14.37 6.69 14.68
CA GLU A 459 15.35 5.58 14.71
C GLU A 459 16.68 5.92 14.02
N LYS A 460 16.68 6.89 13.10
CA LYS A 460 17.86 7.40 12.40
C LYS A 460 18.05 8.88 12.72
N ALA A 461 19.24 9.27 13.19
CA ALA A 461 19.59 10.67 13.39
C ALA A 461 20.04 11.32 12.07
N THR A 462 19.72 12.59 11.86
CA THR A 462 20.28 13.39 10.76
C THR A 462 21.78 13.55 10.93
N GLN A 463 22.51 13.49 9.80
CA GLN A 463 23.94 13.79 9.75
C GLN A 463 24.14 15.26 9.35
N PHE A 464 24.85 16.02 10.17
CA PHE A 464 25.20 17.41 9.88
C PHE A 464 26.61 17.49 9.30
N SER A 465 26.70 17.65 7.98
CA SER A 465 27.97 17.79 7.28
C SER A 465 28.30 19.24 6.90
N GLY A 466 27.30 20.12 6.87
CA GLY A 466 27.51 21.57 6.89
C GLY A 466 28.00 22.05 8.26
N GLY A 467 28.49 23.28 8.34
CA GLY A 467 28.87 23.88 9.62
C GLY A 467 27.67 24.04 10.56
N VAL A 468 27.90 23.84 11.86
CA VAL A 468 26.88 23.96 12.91
C VAL A 468 27.34 24.99 13.93
N THR A 469 26.58 26.08 14.05
CA THR A 469 26.76 27.06 15.12
C THR A 469 25.63 26.91 16.13
N ASN A 470 25.95 26.42 17.33
CA ASN A 470 25.02 26.37 18.45
C ASN A 470 25.18 27.66 19.28
N GLU A 471 24.21 28.57 19.18
CA GLU A 471 24.22 29.85 19.87
C GLU A 471 24.06 29.70 21.39
N SER A 472 24.31 30.78 22.14
CA SER A 472 24.31 30.75 23.61
C SER A 472 23.03 30.21 24.28
N ASN A 473 21.87 30.40 23.63
CA ASN A 473 20.58 29.87 24.05
C ASN A 473 20.23 28.51 23.41
N GLY A 474 21.04 28.07 22.45
CA GLY A 474 20.86 26.84 21.71
C GLY A 474 21.13 25.59 22.56
N LYS A 475 20.24 24.62 22.45
CA LYS A 475 20.37 23.29 23.03
C LYS A 475 20.43 22.24 21.93
N ILE A 476 21.37 21.31 22.02
CA ILE A 476 21.46 20.14 21.16
C ILE A 476 21.47 18.90 22.06
N GLU A 477 20.54 17.98 21.83
CA GLU A 477 20.45 16.77 22.65
C GLU A 477 21.40 15.68 22.17
N ASN A 478 21.47 15.45 20.86
CA ASN A 478 22.37 14.50 20.22
C ASN A 478 22.53 14.86 18.73
N GLY A 479 23.55 14.31 18.08
CA GLY A 479 23.74 14.42 16.63
C GLY A 479 25.05 13.80 16.14
N THR A 480 25.14 13.62 14.82
CA THR A 480 26.40 13.27 14.15
C THR A 480 26.86 14.47 13.34
N PHE A 481 28.04 14.99 13.67
CA PHE A 481 28.59 16.22 13.12
C PHE A 481 29.89 15.91 12.38
N SER A 482 29.88 16.02 11.06
CA SER A 482 31.08 15.93 10.22
C SER A 482 31.55 17.27 9.71
N GLY A 483 30.69 18.29 9.72
CA GLY A 483 31.07 19.69 9.50
C GLY A 483 31.71 20.33 10.74
N GLU A 484 32.19 21.57 10.59
CA GLU A 484 32.73 22.36 11.70
C GLU A 484 31.62 22.68 12.71
N VAL A 485 31.93 22.58 14.01
CA VAL A 485 30.99 22.88 15.10
C VAL A 485 31.53 24.01 15.95
N THR A 486 30.77 25.11 16.04
CA THR A 486 31.00 26.17 17.04
C THR A 486 29.90 26.09 18.09
N ASN A 487 30.27 25.79 19.33
CA ASN A 487 29.33 25.68 20.44
C ASN A 487 29.48 26.83 21.44
N ASN A 488 28.45 27.66 21.57
CA ASN A 488 28.30 28.69 22.60
C ASN A 488 27.20 28.35 23.62
N GLY A 489 26.35 27.36 23.31
CA GLY A 489 25.24 26.90 24.15
C GLY A 489 25.51 25.56 24.85
N ALA A 490 24.50 24.70 24.90
CA ALA A 490 24.61 23.37 25.51
C ALA A 490 24.45 22.25 24.46
N ILE A 491 25.36 21.29 24.47
CA ILE A 491 25.28 20.03 23.72
C ILE A 491 25.37 18.88 24.72
N ASN A 492 24.39 17.99 24.76
CA ASN A 492 24.34 16.92 25.78
C ASN A 492 25.10 15.66 25.37
N ASP A 493 25.06 15.33 24.08
CA ASP A 493 25.69 14.17 23.46
C ASP A 493 26.00 14.46 21.99
N GLY A 494 26.83 13.65 21.36
CA GLY A 494 27.08 13.72 19.93
C GLY A 494 28.37 13.03 19.49
N THR A 495 28.43 12.70 18.20
CA THR A 495 29.66 12.26 17.54
C THR A 495 30.19 13.38 16.65
N PHE A 496 31.45 13.76 16.86
CA PHE A 496 32.09 14.91 16.22
C PHE A 496 33.32 14.46 15.44
N SER A 497 33.20 14.45 14.12
CA SER A 497 34.31 14.16 13.21
C SER A 497 34.90 15.40 12.54
N GLY A 498 34.11 16.48 12.44
CA GLY A 498 34.61 17.80 12.07
C GLY A 498 35.32 18.51 13.22
N ASN A 499 35.89 19.68 12.94
CA ASN A 499 36.55 20.50 13.95
C ASN A 499 35.53 21.09 14.91
N VAL A 500 35.85 21.12 16.21
CA VAL A 500 34.97 21.65 17.25
C VAL A 500 35.64 22.81 17.97
N THR A 501 34.97 23.96 18.01
CA THR A 501 35.31 25.09 18.89
C THR A 501 34.24 25.22 19.96
N ASN A 502 34.63 25.02 21.23
CA ASN A 502 33.70 25.01 22.37
C ASN A 502 33.93 26.20 23.30
N ASN A 503 32.96 27.10 23.36
CA ASN A 503 32.81 28.17 24.36
C ASN A 503 31.70 27.87 25.39
N GLY A 504 30.81 26.92 25.09
CA GLY A 504 29.68 26.51 25.91
C GLY A 504 29.92 25.19 26.66
N THR A 505 28.88 24.40 26.83
CA THR A 505 28.95 23.07 27.49
C THR A 505 28.77 21.95 26.47
N ILE A 506 29.64 20.94 26.50
CA ILE A 506 29.46 19.66 25.80
C ILE A 506 29.52 18.50 26.80
N GLY A 507 28.47 17.67 26.84
CA GLY A 507 28.41 16.41 27.56
C GLY A 507 28.74 15.22 26.66
N ASN A 508 29.39 14.20 27.25
CA ASN A 508 29.57 12.84 26.71
C ASN A 508 29.99 12.68 25.23
N GLY A 509 30.57 13.71 24.61
CA GLY A 509 30.84 13.71 23.17
C GLY A 509 31.93 12.70 22.74
N ASN A 510 31.75 12.11 21.57
CA ASN A 510 32.78 11.29 20.93
C ASN A 510 33.47 12.08 19.82
N PHE A 511 34.70 12.54 20.07
CA PHE A 511 35.45 13.42 19.18
C PHE A 511 36.55 12.67 18.45
N THR A 512 36.49 12.67 17.12
CA THR A 512 37.57 12.20 16.23
C THR A 512 38.26 13.33 15.47
N GLY A 513 37.56 14.47 15.32
CA GLY A 513 38.08 15.73 14.78
C GLY A 513 38.92 16.51 15.80
N ALA A 514 39.51 17.63 15.37
CA ALA A 514 40.26 18.51 16.27
C ALA A 514 39.30 19.27 17.19
N VAL A 515 39.70 19.46 18.46
CA VAL A 515 38.87 20.14 19.47
C VAL A 515 39.65 21.31 20.05
N THR A 516 39.07 22.50 19.99
CA THR A 516 39.51 23.69 20.72
C THR A 516 38.50 24.01 21.80
N ASN A 517 38.89 23.83 23.06
CA ASN A 517 38.08 24.19 24.22
C ASN A 517 38.55 25.53 24.78
N GLU A 518 37.71 26.56 24.64
CA GLU A 518 38.03 27.93 25.02
C GLU A 518 37.87 28.18 26.53
N GLN A 519 38.29 29.35 27.02
CA GLN A 519 38.33 29.67 28.46
C GLN A 519 37.00 29.43 29.19
N THR A 520 35.87 29.67 28.54
CA THR A 520 34.52 29.47 29.10
C THR A 520 33.96 28.08 28.83
N GLY A 521 34.62 27.31 27.96
CA GLY A 521 34.18 26.00 27.51
C GLY A 521 34.25 24.95 28.62
N VAL A 522 33.20 24.14 28.72
CA VAL A 522 33.11 22.99 29.64
C VAL A 522 32.86 21.72 28.83
N ILE A 523 33.75 20.74 28.94
CA ILE A 523 33.54 19.38 28.46
C ILE A 523 33.46 18.48 29.70
N SER A 524 32.28 17.91 29.97
CA SER A 524 32.01 17.16 31.22
C SER A 524 32.27 15.65 31.10
N GLY A 525 32.43 15.14 29.87
CA GLY A 525 32.69 13.73 29.58
C GLY A 525 32.88 13.50 28.09
N GLY A 526 33.24 12.28 27.70
CA GLY A 526 33.45 11.91 26.31
C GLY A 526 34.82 11.33 26.00
N LYS A 527 35.05 11.01 24.73
CA LYS A 527 36.31 10.45 24.22
C LYS A 527 36.92 11.42 23.22
N PHE A 528 38.18 11.79 23.39
CA PHE A 528 38.93 12.62 22.45
C PHE A 528 40.35 12.08 22.25
N ASP A 529 40.91 12.35 21.08
CA ASP A 529 42.33 12.19 20.82
C ASP A 529 43.10 13.36 21.45
N GLU A 530 43.83 13.11 22.54
CA GLU A 530 44.59 14.15 23.26
C GLU A 530 45.58 14.89 22.34
N SER A 531 46.05 14.28 21.26
CA SER A 531 46.97 14.93 20.31
C SER A 531 46.31 16.01 19.44
N LYS A 532 44.97 16.00 19.38
CA LYS A 532 44.17 16.95 18.59
C LYS A 532 43.33 17.90 19.47
N LEU A 533 43.61 17.92 20.77
CA LEU A 533 42.93 18.78 21.74
C LEU A 533 43.78 20.02 22.05
N THR A 534 43.21 21.19 21.85
CA THR A 534 43.74 22.48 22.33
C THR A 534 42.83 22.98 23.45
N ASN A 535 43.34 23.11 24.68
CA ASN A 535 42.58 23.65 25.80
C ASN A 535 43.13 25.03 26.20
N ASN A 536 42.39 26.10 25.88
CA ASN A 536 42.77 27.49 26.16
C ASN A 536 42.36 27.95 27.58
N GLY A 537 42.29 27.03 28.53
CA GLY A 537 41.88 27.31 29.92
C GLY A 537 40.45 26.90 30.28
N GLY A 538 39.74 26.20 29.38
CA GLY A 538 38.44 25.63 29.66
C GLY A 538 38.49 24.40 30.58
N THR A 539 37.30 23.97 31.02
CA THR A 539 37.13 22.80 31.90
C THR A 539 37.07 21.51 31.08
N LEU A 540 37.86 20.50 31.48
CA LEU A 540 37.91 19.17 30.87
C LEU A 540 37.55 18.10 31.92
N PRO A 541 37.14 16.88 31.50
CA PRO A 541 36.88 15.81 32.44
C PRO A 541 38.17 15.43 33.20
N PRO A 542 38.05 14.99 34.47
CA PRO A 542 39.20 14.56 35.26
C PRO A 542 39.93 13.40 34.57
N LYS A 543 41.26 13.48 34.47
CA LYS A 543 42.08 12.48 33.79
C LYS A 543 41.95 11.14 34.55
N PRO A 544 41.74 9.99 33.88
CA PRO A 544 41.76 8.69 34.55
C PRO A 544 43.18 8.43 35.09
N GLY A 545 43.40 8.72 36.38
CA GLY A 545 44.71 8.55 37.02
C GLY A 545 44.99 9.40 38.26
N ASP A 546 44.24 10.49 38.50
CA ASP A 546 44.62 11.45 39.56
C ASP A 546 44.03 11.19 40.96
N ASN A 547 43.39 10.03 41.19
CA ASN A 547 43.09 9.57 42.55
C ASN A 547 44.15 8.58 43.03
N LYS A 548 45.29 9.11 43.48
CA LYS A 548 46.27 8.40 44.30
C LYS A 548 45.65 8.14 45.69
N PRO A 549 45.47 6.89 46.15
CA PRO A 549 45.19 6.63 47.55
C PRO A 549 46.43 7.05 48.35
N ASP A 550 46.22 7.84 49.39
CA ASP A 550 47.28 8.23 50.31
C ASP A 550 47.70 7.01 51.15
N ASP A 551 48.97 6.65 51.03
CA ASP A 551 49.53 5.42 51.54
C ASP A 551 50.20 5.70 52.90
N THR A 552 49.41 5.77 53.96
CA THR A 552 49.92 5.70 55.35
C THR A 552 48.90 5.09 56.33
N ASN A 553 48.89 3.76 56.44
CA ASN A 553 49.10 3.12 57.75
C ASN A 553 49.25 1.59 57.62
N LYS A 554 50.41 1.10 58.05
CA LYS A 554 50.64 -0.28 58.46
C LYS A 554 50.16 -0.42 59.90
N ASP A 555 49.32 -1.41 60.19
CA ASP A 555 49.68 -2.47 61.14
C ASP A 555 48.62 -3.57 61.27
N ASN A 556 49.16 -4.79 61.30
CA ASN A 556 48.74 -6.01 62.02
C ASN A 556 47.64 -6.94 61.48
N ASP A 557 48.14 -8.04 60.92
CA ASP A 557 47.94 -9.43 61.36
C ASP A 557 46.52 -10.05 61.39
N LYS A 558 46.23 -10.71 60.27
CA LYS A 558 46.00 -12.18 60.17
C LYS A 558 44.90 -12.80 61.04
N LYS A 559 43.75 -13.09 60.41
CA LYS A 559 43.20 -14.45 60.37
C LYS A 559 42.24 -14.61 59.19
N GLU A 560 42.51 -15.64 58.38
CA GLU A 560 41.54 -16.25 57.48
C GLU A 560 40.29 -16.62 58.27
N ASP A 561 39.14 -16.14 57.81
CA ASP A 561 37.91 -16.92 57.90
C ASP A 561 37.20 -16.83 56.54
N THR A 562 36.85 -18.02 56.10
CA THR A 562 36.29 -18.43 54.83
C THR A 562 35.06 -17.63 54.37
N GLU A 563 34.98 -17.43 53.06
CA GLU A 563 33.80 -16.97 52.32
C GLU A 563 32.49 -17.61 52.82
N PRO A 564 31.35 -16.93 52.68
CA PRO A 564 30.23 -17.51 51.99
C PRO A 564 30.35 -17.12 50.52
N VAL A 565 30.72 -18.09 49.67
CA VAL A 565 30.55 -17.98 48.22
C VAL A 565 29.09 -17.63 47.98
N ALA A 566 28.81 -16.41 47.53
CA ALA A 566 27.51 -16.08 46.97
C ALA A 566 27.26 -17.07 45.81
N PRO A 567 26.06 -17.68 45.72
CA PRO A 567 25.82 -18.72 44.72
C PRO A 567 26.08 -18.14 43.33
N VAL A 568 26.95 -18.80 42.56
CA VAL A 568 27.18 -18.46 41.15
C VAL A 568 25.85 -18.63 40.42
N VAL A 569 25.14 -17.53 40.15
CA VAL A 569 23.89 -17.57 39.40
C VAL A 569 24.23 -17.86 37.94
N LYS A 570 23.87 -19.06 37.48
CA LYS A 570 24.06 -19.47 36.08
C LYS A 570 23.24 -18.57 35.17
N ARG A 571 23.80 -18.17 34.02
CA ARG A 571 23.14 -17.32 33.04
C ARG A 571 22.96 -18.05 31.71
N TYR A 572 21.82 -17.85 31.07
CA TYR A 572 21.44 -18.50 29.82
C TYR A 572 21.08 -17.45 28.76
N ASP A 573 21.21 -17.82 27.49
CA ASP A 573 20.97 -16.90 26.38
C ASP A 573 19.47 -16.69 26.18
N LEU A 574 19.05 -15.43 26.19
CA LEU A 574 17.71 -14.99 25.81
C LEU A 574 17.79 -14.20 24.51
N THR A 575 17.00 -14.61 23.52
CA THR A 575 16.81 -13.90 22.26
C THR A 575 15.35 -13.45 22.14
N VAL A 576 15.12 -12.18 21.90
CA VAL A 576 13.77 -11.60 21.71
C VAL A 576 13.71 -10.88 20.37
N LYS A 577 12.71 -11.23 19.55
CA LYS A 577 12.47 -10.64 18.24
C LYS A 577 11.14 -9.92 18.22
N ASN A 578 11.10 -8.78 17.52
CA ASN A 578 9.90 -7.97 17.32
C ASN A 578 9.19 -7.63 18.63
N ALA A 579 9.91 -7.35 19.73
CA ALA A 579 9.31 -7.02 21.01
C ALA A 579 10.26 -6.28 21.94
N GLU A 580 9.69 -5.59 22.91
CA GLU A 580 10.41 -5.02 24.05
C GLU A 580 10.58 -6.10 25.13
N VAL A 581 11.68 -6.04 25.89
CA VAL A 581 11.96 -6.97 26.98
C VAL A 581 12.45 -6.23 28.21
N THR A 582 11.97 -6.67 29.37
CA THR A 582 12.43 -6.23 30.68
C THR A 582 12.75 -7.45 31.54
N VAL A 583 13.84 -7.37 32.31
CA VAL A 583 14.28 -8.46 33.20
C VAL A 583 14.46 -7.91 34.60
N LYS A 584 13.82 -8.57 35.58
CA LYS A 584 14.05 -8.32 37.01
C LYS A 584 14.87 -9.46 37.59
N ASP A 585 16.11 -9.16 37.95
CA ASP A 585 16.95 -10.06 38.74
C ASP A 585 16.50 -10.09 40.22
N ALA A 586 16.90 -11.12 40.97
CA ALA A 586 16.59 -11.27 42.40
C ALA A 586 17.11 -10.10 43.26
N ASP A 587 18.10 -9.36 42.76
CA ASP A 587 18.72 -8.18 43.41
C ASP A 587 18.19 -6.82 42.86
N GLY A 588 17.22 -6.82 41.94
CA GLY A 588 16.61 -5.59 41.40
C GLY A 588 17.46 -4.81 40.38
N LYS A 589 18.56 -5.39 39.88
CA LYS A 589 19.44 -4.77 38.87
C LYS A 589 18.97 -5.11 37.45
N ALA A 590 18.93 -4.11 36.56
CA ALA A 590 18.55 -4.30 35.16
C ALA A 590 19.63 -5.07 34.37
N VAL A 591 19.22 -5.96 33.48
CA VAL A 591 20.10 -6.69 32.55
C VAL A 591 20.20 -5.90 31.24
N GLU A 592 21.42 -5.61 30.79
CA GLU A 592 21.66 -4.94 29.50
C GLU A 592 21.47 -5.91 28.32
N PHE A 593 20.81 -5.43 27.27
CA PHE A 593 20.55 -6.17 26.03
C PHE A 593 21.38 -5.59 24.89
N THR A 594 21.89 -6.46 24.03
CA THR A 594 22.51 -6.05 22.76
C THR A 594 21.46 -6.12 21.66
N LYS A 595 21.26 -5.01 20.93
CA LYS A 595 20.33 -4.92 19.79
C LYS A 595 21.09 -5.11 18.47
N ALA A 596 20.68 -6.08 17.67
CA ALA A 596 21.17 -6.29 16.32
C ALA A 596 20.51 -5.34 15.31
N GLU A 597 21.08 -5.22 14.10
CA GLU A 597 20.57 -4.34 13.02
C GLU A 597 19.14 -4.68 12.58
N ASP A 598 18.71 -5.94 12.75
CA ASP A 598 17.35 -6.42 12.46
C ASP A 598 16.35 -6.18 13.61
N GLY A 599 16.79 -5.52 14.69
CA GLY A 599 15.97 -5.26 15.87
C GLY A 599 15.95 -6.39 16.91
N THR A 600 16.63 -7.52 16.67
CA THR A 600 16.73 -8.64 17.62
C THR A 600 17.49 -8.22 18.87
N LEU A 601 16.93 -8.51 20.06
CA LEU A 601 17.53 -8.27 21.36
C LEU A 601 18.13 -9.56 21.93
N THR A 602 19.39 -9.52 22.35
CA THR A 602 20.07 -10.67 22.97
C THR A 602 20.72 -10.31 24.31
N ALA A 603 20.61 -11.18 25.31
CA ALA A 603 21.27 -11.01 26.61
C ALA A 603 21.55 -12.34 27.31
N LYS A 604 22.55 -12.35 28.21
CA LYS A 604 22.76 -13.45 29.18
C LYS A 604 21.99 -13.19 30.47
N VAL A 605 20.86 -13.88 30.63
CA VAL A 605 19.90 -13.71 31.72
C VAL A 605 20.12 -14.74 32.84
N PRO A 606 20.12 -14.34 34.13
CA PRO A 606 20.23 -15.27 35.25
C PRO A 606 19.10 -16.29 35.33
N GLU A 607 19.42 -17.53 35.72
CA GLU A 607 18.44 -18.60 35.97
C GLU A 607 17.40 -18.15 37.00
N ASN A 608 16.12 -18.39 36.73
CA ASN A 608 14.97 -17.97 37.54
C ASN A 608 14.67 -16.45 37.60
N ALA A 609 15.41 -15.60 36.87
CA ALA A 609 15.04 -14.18 36.73
C ALA A 609 13.67 -14.04 36.07
N GLU A 610 12.88 -13.05 36.51
CA GLU A 610 11.58 -12.75 35.92
C GLU A 610 11.77 -11.94 34.65
N VAL A 611 11.34 -12.50 33.53
CA VAL A 611 11.43 -11.90 32.20
C VAL A 611 10.02 -11.53 31.75
N THR A 612 9.83 -10.27 31.37
CA THR A 612 8.59 -9.79 30.77
C THR A 612 8.88 -9.26 29.36
N VAL A 613 8.24 -9.86 28.36
CA VAL A 613 8.30 -9.41 26.95
C VAL A 613 6.96 -8.80 26.56
N LYS A 614 7.01 -7.70 25.81
CA LYS A 614 5.83 -6.95 25.39
C LYS A 614 5.95 -6.58 23.92
N TYR A 615 4.91 -6.89 23.16
CA TYR A 615 4.75 -6.38 21.82
C TYR A 615 3.89 -5.12 21.85
N THR A 616 4.39 -4.05 21.23
CA THR A 616 3.62 -2.83 20.96
C THR A 616 3.50 -2.70 19.45
N ALA A 617 2.28 -2.72 18.93
CA ALA A 617 2.06 -2.59 17.50
C ALA A 617 2.58 -1.22 17.00
N PRO A 618 3.34 -1.18 15.89
CA PRO A 618 3.82 0.08 15.33
C PRO A 618 2.70 0.87 14.64
N THR A 619 1.61 0.21 14.23
CA THR A 619 0.43 0.81 13.60
C THR A 619 -0.83 0.04 13.99
N ASP A 620 -2.00 0.68 13.88
CA ASP A 620 -3.30 0.06 14.15
C ASP A 620 -3.71 -1.00 13.11
N ALA A 621 -2.96 -1.13 12.01
CA ALA A 621 -3.18 -2.14 10.97
C ALA A 621 -2.61 -3.52 11.35
N ILE A 622 -1.80 -3.61 12.41
CA ILE A 622 -1.13 -4.85 12.83
C ILE A 622 -1.50 -5.13 14.29
N VAL A 623 -2.20 -6.23 14.55
CA VAL A 623 -2.53 -6.67 15.90
C VAL A 623 -1.72 -7.88 16.31
N PHE A 624 -1.39 -7.98 17.60
CA PHE A 624 -0.72 -9.12 18.19
C PHE A 624 -1.59 -10.38 18.07
N ASP A 625 -1.01 -11.51 17.62
CA ASP A 625 -1.71 -12.81 17.60
C ASP A 625 -1.21 -13.73 18.73
N LEU A 626 0.08 -14.07 18.74
CA LEU A 626 0.68 -14.95 19.75
C LEU A 626 2.21 -14.82 19.84
N TRP A 627 2.79 -15.40 20.89
CA TRP A 627 4.24 -15.56 21.05
C TRP A 627 4.71 -16.92 20.51
N SER A 628 5.65 -16.90 19.58
CA SER A 628 6.41 -18.09 19.18
C SER A 628 7.59 -18.27 20.15
N ILE A 629 7.67 -19.42 20.80
CA ILE A 629 8.70 -19.72 21.80
C ILE A 629 9.46 -20.96 21.36
N ASN A 630 10.77 -20.82 21.19
CA ASN A 630 11.68 -21.93 20.92
C ASN A 630 12.62 -22.09 22.11
N SER A 631 12.43 -23.18 22.85
CA SER A 631 13.29 -23.59 23.95
C SER A 631 13.17 -25.10 24.17
N ASP A 632 14.29 -25.72 24.54
CA ASP A 632 14.33 -27.11 25.00
C ASP A 632 13.76 -27.26 26.43
N ALA A 633 13.51 -26.15 27.13
CA ALA A 633 12.81 -26.12 28.41
C ALA A 633 11.31 -25.88 28.25
N LYS A 634 10.49 -26.62 29.00
CA LYS A 634 9.05 -26.38 29.07
C LYS A 634 8.75 -25.10 29.87
N LEU A 635 8.20 -24.09 29.19
CA LEU A 635 7.69 -22.86 29.80
C LEU A 635 6.18 -22.98 29.99
N ASP A 636 5.70 -22.80 31.22
CA ASP A 636 4.27 -22.84 31.56
C ASP A 636 3.67 -21.44 31.41
N VAL A 637 3.36 -21.05 30.18
CA VAL A 637 2.95 -19.68 29.84
C VAL A 637 1.80 -19.66 28.82
N ASN A 638 0.97 -18.62 28.87
CA ASN A 638 -0.07 -18.39 27.86
C ASN A 638 0.49 -17.57 26.70
N VAL A 639 0.74 -18.21 25.56
CA VAL A 639 1.33 -17.54 24.38
C VAL A 639 0.44 -16.46 23.76
N LYS A 640 -0.86 -16.38 24.10
CA LYS A 640 -1.74 -15.28 23.65
C LYS A 640 -1.76 -14.08 24.60
N GLU A 641 -1.04 -14.13 25.71
CA GLU A 641 -0.98 -13.04 26.68
C GLU A 641 0.14 -12.05 26.31
N ASN A 642 -0.21 -10.77 26.16
CA ASN A 642 0.73 -9.68 25.89
C ASN A 642 0.47 -8.54 26.89
N PRO A 643 1.40 -8.23 27.81
CA PRO A 643 2.77 -8.76 27.90
C PRO A 643 2.85 -10.20 28.43
N LEU A 644 3.85 -10.96 27.95
CA LEU A 644 4.15 -12.33 28.39
C LEU A 644 5.22 -12.31 29.48
N THR A 645 4.97 -12.98 30.60
CA THR A 645 5.91 -13.06 31.72
C THR A 645 6.28 -14.50 32.05
N PHE A 646 7.56 -14.79 32.25
CA PHE A 646 8.06 -16.13 32.60
C PHE A 646 9.34 -16.05 33.44
N LYS A 647 9.72 -17.18 34.04
CA LYS A 647 11.02 -17.32 34.72
C LYS A 647 12.04 -17.95 33.79
N MET A 648 13.23 -17.35 33.70
CA MET A 648 14.29 -17.85 32.81
C MET A 648 14.68 -19.30 33.19
N PRO A 649 14.53 -20.27 32.28
CA PRO A 649 14.87 -21.66 32.55
C PRO A 649 16.39 -21.86 32.47
N ALA A 650 16.84 -23.05 32.88
CA ALA A 650 18.25 -23.46 32.81
C ALA A 650 18.74 -23.76 31.37
N GLN A 651 18.19 -23.09 30.35
CA GLN A 651 18.39 -23.37 28.93
C GLN A 651 18.18 -22.09 28.09
N THR A 652 18.65 -22.11 26.84
CA THR A 652 18.43 -21.01 25.89
C THR A 652 16.95 -20.87 25.56
N VAL A 653 16.49 -19.61 25.45
CA VAL A 653 15.12 -19.27 25.09
C VAL A 653 15.12 -18.25 23.97
N THR A 654 14.36 -18.53 22.90
CA THR A 654 14.08 -17.57 21.83
C THR A 654 12.59 -17.28 21.81
N ILE A 655 12.22 -16.00 21.81
CA ILE A 655 10.83 -15.53 21.78
C ILE A 655 10.64 -14.54 20.63
N GLU A 656 9.54 -14.70 19.90
CA GLU A 656 9.19 -13.84 18.77
C GLU A 656 7.69 -13.50 18.80
N ALA A 657 7.37 -12.22 18.63
CA ALA A 657 5.98 -11.77 18.49
C ALA A 657 5.46 -12.13 17.08
N MET A 658 4.35 -12.86 17.02
CA MET A 658 3.60 -13.11 15.80
C MET A 658 2.42 -12.13 15.72
N THR A 659 2.19 -11.58 14.52
CA THR A 659 1.23 -10.50 14.30
C THR A 659 0.31 -10.81 13.13
N GLN A 660 -0.90 -10.25 13.16
CA GLN A 660 -1.92 -10.37 12.11
C GLN A 660 -2.45 -9.00 11.70
N ASP A 661 -3.09 -8.90 10.53
CA ASP A 661 -3.70 -7.65 10.05
C ASP A 661 -5.02 -7.36 10.79
N ALA A 662 -5.21 -6.11 11.22
CA ALA A 662 -6.38 -5.66 11.97
C ALA A 662 -7.68 -5.60 11.14
N THR A 663 -7.58 -5.60 9.81
CA THR A 663 -8.73 -5.51 8.88
C THR A 663 -9.39 -6.84 8.56
N ILE A 664 -8.83 -7.95 9.05
CA ILE A 664 -9.42 -9.27 8.92
C ILE A 664 -10.42 -9.45 10.07
N GLU A 665 -11.70 -9.16 9.82
CA GLU A 665 -12.77 -9.58 10.73
C GLU A 665 -12.80 -11.11 10.78
N SER A 666 -12.57 -11.65 11.98
CA SER A 666 -12.86 -13.03 12.33
C SER A 666 -14.39 -13.22 12.36
N GLU A 667 -15.04 -13.20 11.21
CA GLU A 667 -16.43 -13.65 11.07
C GLU A 667 -16.47 -15.19 11.19
N GLY A 668 -17.06 -15.67 12.30
CA GLY A 668 -17.10 -17.09 12.72
C GLY A 668 -18.17 -17.95 12.01
N PRO A 669 -18.77 -18.99 12.63
CA PRO A 669 -18.41 -19.75 13.83
C PRO A 669 -18.08 -21.23 13.50
N GLY A 670 -17.24 -21.88 14.32
CA GLY A 670 -17.19 -23.35 14.38
C GLY A 670 -15.89 -24.02 13.91
N VAL A 671 -14.75 -23.62 14.46
CA VAL A 671 -13.74 -24.62 14.86
C VAL A 671 -13.56 -24.43 16.36
N LEU A 672 -14.35 -25.18 17.11
CA LEU A 672 -14.28 -25.28 18.57
C LEU A 672 -12.83 -25.49 19.02
N GLY A 673 -12.49 -24.80 20.10
CA GLY A 673 -11.19 -24.85 20.72
C GLY A 673 -10.67 -26.27 20.96
N THR A 674 -9.41 -26.46 20.64
CA THR A 674 -8.55 -27.45 21.28
C THR A 674 -7.31 -26.64 21.67
N ALA A 675 -7.28 -26.11 22.89
CA ALA A 675 -6.62 -26.74 24.03
C ALA A 675 -5.18 -27.16 23.70
N ALA A 676 -4.25 -26.60 24.46
CA ALA A 676 -2.83 -26.95 24.48
C ALA A 676 -2.57 -28.45 24.29
N MET A 677 -1.63 -28.79 23.41
CA MET A 677 -0.96 -30.10 23.46
C MET A 677 0.56 -29.90 23.35
N ILE A 678 1.18 -30.13 24.49
CA ILE A 678 2.57 -30.55 24.65
C ILE A 678 2.73 -31.95 24.03
N GLY A 679 3.87 -32.19 23.38
CA GLY A 679 4.39 -33.53 23.08
C GLY A 679 5.59 -33.41 22.14
N VAL A 680 6.80 -33.19 22.64
CA VAL A 680 7.78 -34.25 22.97
C VAL A 680 7.87 -35.34 21.89
N ALA A 681 8.95 -35.24 21.10
CA ALA A 681 9.67 -36.28 20.38
C ALA A 681 8.97 -37.63 20.12
N GLY A 682 8.73 -37.90 18.84
CA GLY A 682 8.54 -39.26 18.33
C GLY A 682 7.92 -39.30 16.94
N ALA A 683 8.75 -39.15 15.90
CA ALA A 683 8.46 -39.49 14.50
C ALA A 683 7.20 -38.87 13.83
N GLY A 684 7.44 -37.91 12.92
CA GLY A 684 6.59 -37.66 11.74
C GLY A 684 5.35 -36.76 11.92
N THR A 685 5.14 -35.91 10.90
CA THR A 685 3.90 -35.23 10.48
C THR A 685 3.40 -33.95 11.19
N ALA A 686 3.57 -32.84 10.45
CA ALA A 686 2.66 -31.73 10.10
C ALA A 686 1.84 -30.95 11.16
N VAL A 687 1.93 -29.60 11.07
CA VAL A 687 0.77 -28.69 11.14
C VAL A 687 0.99 -27.50 10.17
N LEU A 688 0.00 -27.26 9.31
CA LEU A 688 -0.12 -26.18 8.30
C LEU A 688 -1.27 -25.22 8.67
N GLY A 689 -1.17 -23.95 8.22
CA GLY A 689 -2.27 -22.98 8.04
C GLY A 689 -1.83 -21.52 8.31
N TYR A 690 -1.26 -20.75 7.34
CA TYR A 690 -1.86 -19.73 6.41
C TYR A 690 -2.41 -18.46 7.12
N THR A 691 -2.31 -17.17 6.70
CA THR A 691 -2.13 -16.42 5.42
C THR A 691 -1.62 -14.99 5.70
N GLY A 692 -0.71 -14.45 4.88
CA GLY A 692 -0.39 -13.00 4.82
C GLY A 692 0.46 -12.66 3.58
N TYR A 693 -0.11 -11.95 2.61
CA TYR A 693 0.43 -11.80 1.23
C TYR A 693 1.52 -10.71 1.14
N MET A 694 2.54 -10.98 0.31
CA MET A 694 3.68 -10.14 -0.13
C MET A 694 4.97 -10.12 0.71
N ILE A 695 4.95 -9.92 2.03
CA ILE A 695 6.21 -9.99 2.84
C ILE A 695 6.49 -11.45 3.29
N GLY A 696 5.45 -12.28 3.43
CA GLY A 696 5.56 -13.64 3.95
C GLY A 696 6.10 -14.69 2.97
N THR A 697 5.88 -14.55 1.66
CA THR A 697 6.25 -15.61 0.69
C THR A 697 7.74 -15.64 0.38
N GLU A 698 8.41 -14.49 0.39
CA GLU A 698 9.86 -14.39 0.20
C GLU A 698 10.62 -14.85 1.45
N LEU A 699 10.14 -14.49 2.65
CA LEU A 699 10.67 -15.01 3.91
C LEU A 699 10.41 -16.52 4.06
N TYR A 700 9.22 -16.99 3.70
CA TYR A 700 8.90 -18.43 3.68
C TYR A 700 9.81 -19.16 2.69
N LEU A 701 9.96 -18.70 1.45
CA LEU A 701 10.85 -19.33 0.48
C LEU A 701 12.32 -19.28 0.92
N ASN A 702 12.80 -18.17 1.50
CA ASN A 702 14.16 -18.07 2.03
C ASN A 702 14.42 -18.96 3.26
N THR A 703 13.38 -19.41 3.96
CA THR A 703 13.49 -20.31 5.12
C THR A 703 13.27 -21.78 4.76
N VAL A 704 12.40 -22.09 3.79
CA VAL A 704 12.08 -23.48 3.42
C VAL A 704 12.93 -24.05 2.29
N LEU A 705 13.50 -23.20 1.43
CA LEU A 705 14.43 -23.63 0.39
C LEU A 705 15.80 -23.99 0.99
N PRO A 706 16.61 -24.84 0.34
CA PRO A 706 17.95 -25.17 0.83
C PRO A 706 18.81 -23.92 0.99
N ALA A 707 19.63 -23.84 2.04
CA ALA A 707 20.45 -22.67 2.33
C ALA A 707 21.32 -22.27 1.12
N GLY A 708 21.17 -21.02 0.65
CA GLY A 708 21.88 -20.49 -0.52
C GLY A 708 21.21 -20.76 -1.88
N ALA A 709 20.04 -21.42 -1.92
CA ALA A 709 19.27 -21.59 -3.15
C ALA A 709 18.56 -20.28 -3.54
N ALA A 710 18.75 -19.83 -4.78
CA ALA A 710 17.99 -18.71 -5.33
C ALA A 710 16.52 -19.12 -5.58
N ILE A 711 15.60 -18.18 -5.38
CA ILE A 711 14.18 -18.39 -5.68
C ILE A 711 14.03 -18.51 -7.21
N PRO A 712 13.49 -19.63 -7.74
CA PRO A 712 13.34 -19.83 -9.18
C PRO A 712 12.54 -18.73 -9.85
N GLN A 713 13.06 -18.19 -10.95
CA GLN A 713 12.39 -17.17 -11.75
C GLN A 713 11.72 -17.75 -13.00
N ASN A 714 12.14 -18.93 -13.45
CA ASN A 714 11.62 -19.60 -14.64
C ASN A 714 11.36 -21.11 -14.41
N THR A 715 10.63 -21.73 -15.35
CA THR A 715 10.20 -23.13 -15.28
C THR A 715 11.39 -24.11 -15.16
N THR A 716 12.50 -23.83 -15.84
CA THR A 716 13.71 -24.67 -15.81
C THR A 716 14.39 -24.65 -14.44
N GLU A 717 14.53 -23.48 -13.83
CA GLU A 717 15.06 -23.33 -12.48
C GLU A 717 14.18 -24.02 -11.43
N LEU A 718 12.85 -23.90 -11.57
CA LEU A 718 11.91 -24.59 -10.68
C LEU A 718 12.05 -26.10 -10.82
N ALA A 719 12.09 -26.62 -12.06
CA ALA A 719 12.25 -28.04 -12.31
C ALA A 719 13.54 -28.60 -11.70
N LYS A 720 14.68 -27.89 -11.86
CA LYS A 720 15.97 -28.29 -11.28
C LYS A 720 15.94 -28.31 -9.75
N LEU A 721 15.33 -27.32 -9.13
CA LEU A 721 15.19 -27.23 -7.67
C LEU A 721 14.38 -28.42 -7.13
N LEU A 722 13.21 -28.68 -7.72
CA LEU A 722 12.31 -29.78 -7.34
C LEU A 722 12.94 -31.16 -7.57
N TRP A 723 13.59 -31.36 -8.72
CA TRP A 723 14.27 -32.60 -9.07
C TRP A 723 15.47 -32.89 -8.16
N THR A 724 16.24 -31.86 -7.80
CA THR A 724 17.36 -31.99 -6.88
C THR A 724 16.88 -32.35 -5.48
N GLU A 725 15.81 -31.71 -4.99
CA GLU A 725 15.21 -32.04 -3.71
C GLU A 725 14.68 -33.48 -3.69
N ALA A 726 14.07 -33.95 -4.78
CA ALA A 726 13.59 -35.33 -4.92
C ALA A 726 14.71 -36.39 -5.02
N GLY A 727 15.98 -35.99 -4.99
CA GLY A 727 17.12 -36.93 -5.07
C GLY A 727 17.53 -37.32 -6.49
N LYS A 728 17.20 -36.47 -7.48
CA LYS A 728 17.49 -36.66 -8.92
C LYS A 728 17.01 -38.01 -9.50
N PRO A 729 15.73 -38.38 -9.35
CA PRO A 729 15.18 -39.58 -9.94
C PRO A 729 15.31 -39.58 -11.48
N ALA A 730 15.54 -40.75 -12.08
CA ALA A 730 15.56 -40.87 -13.54
C ALA A 730 14.14 -40.64 -14.11
N PRO A 731 13.97 -39.82 -15.17
CA PRO A 731 12.70 -39.69 -15.87
C PRO A 731 12.22 -41.04 -16.42
N ALA A 732 10.91 -41.24 -16.50
CA ALA A 732 10.29 -42.44 -17.06
C ALA A 732 10.42 -42.48 -18.59
N ALA A 733 10.44 -41.33 -19.25
CA ALA A 733 10.72 -41.22 -20.67
C ALA A 733 12.17 -41.62 -20.99
N VAL A 734 12.33 -42.42 -22.07
CA VAL A 734 13.65 -42.77 -22.61
C VAL A 734 14.29 -41.51 -23.20
N MET A 735 15.27 -40.96 -22.52
CA MET A 735 16.03 -39.78 -22.95
C MET A 735 17.30 -40.20 -23.72
N ALA A 736 17.84 -39.28 -24.54
CA ALA A 736 19.13 -39.49 -25.19
C ALA A 736 20.26 -39.68 -24.15
N GLU A 737 21.28 -40.46 -24.49
CA GLU A 737 22.38 -40.80 -23.58
C GLU A 737 23.17 -39.56 -23.11
N ASP A 738 23.15 -38.49 -23.92
CA ASP A 738 23.75 -37.18 -23.67
C ASP A 738 22.77 -36.12 -23.14
N ALA A 739 21.55 -36.49 -22.76
CA ALA A 739 20.55 -35.53 -22.25
C ALA A 739 21.06 -34.78 -21.02
N THR A 740 20.90 -33.45 -21.02
CA THR A 740 21.38 -32.57 -19.96
C THR A 740 20.56 -32.74 -18.68
N ASP A 741 21.14 -32.33 -17.54
CA ASP A 741 20.44 -32.33 -16.25
C ASP A 741 19.17 -31.47 -16.27
N GLU A 742 19.13 -30.42 -17.09
CA GLU A 742 17.95 -29.56 -17.27
C GLU A 742 16.83 -30.29 -18.01
N GLN A 743 17.17 -30.99 -19.09
CA GLN A 743 16.21 -31.80 -19.84
C GLN A 743 15.65 -32.93 -18.97
N LYS A 744 16.51 -33.61 -18.20
CA LYS A 744 16.09 -34.64 -17.25
C LYS A 744 15.17 -34.07 -16.16
N ALA A 745 15.51 -32.93 -15.57
CA ALA A 745 14.70 -32.30 -14.54
C ALA A 745 13.32 -31.84 -15.05
N LEU A 746 13.27 -31.24 -16.23
CA LEU A 746 12.03 -30.75 -16.84
C LEU A 746 11.09 -31.92 -17.18
N THR A 747 11.63 -32.96 -17.82
CA THR A 747 10.85 -34.16 -18.18
C THR A 747 10.31 -34.85 -16.93
N TRP A 748 11.13 -35.05 -15.91
CA TRP A 748 10.67 -35.67 -14.66
C TRP A 748 9.63 -34.81 -13.91
N ALA A 749 9.80 -33.49 -13.88
CA ALA A 749 8.87 -32.59 -13.20
C ALA A 749 7.49 -32.54 -13.88
N VAL A 750 7.44 -32.64 -15.21
CA VAL A 750 6.21 -32.76 -15.99
C VAL A 750 5.55 -34.13 -15.78
N GLU A 751 6.32 -35.22 -15.83
CA GLU A 751 5.81 -36.58 -15.56
C GLU A 751 5.23 -36.72 -14.15
N SER A 752 5.86 -36.06 -13.17
CA SER A 752 5.42 -36.05 -11.78
C SER A 752 4.27 -35.06 -11.51
N GLN A 753 3.74 -34.41 -12.55
CA GLN A 753 2.68 -33.40 -12.48
C GLN A 753 2.99 -32.22 -11.54
N LEU A 754 4.28 -31.93 -11.33
CA LEU A 754 4.74 -30.79 -10.55
C LEU A 754 4.76 -29.51 -11.40
N ILE A 755 4.89 -29.67 -12.72
CA ILE A 755 4.87 -28.62 -13.73
C ILE A 755 3.91 -29.06 -14.86
N SER A 756 3.17 -28.12 -15.44
CA SER A 756 2.27 -28.42 -16.57
C SER A 756 3.05 -28.76 -17.84
N ALA A 757 2.58 -29.76 -18.60
CA ALA A 757 3.22 -30.20 -19.85
C ALA A 757 3.24 -29.11 -20.94
N ASP A 758 2.30 -28.17 -20.90
CA ASP A 758 2.19 -27.08 -21.88
C ASP A 758 3.01 -25.84 -21.49
N LYS A 759 3.69 -25.84 -20.34
CA LYS A 759 4.42 -24.68 -19.84
C LYS A 759 5.82 -24.60 -20.49
N PRO A 760 6.17 -23.50 -21.18
CA PRO A 760 7.51 -23.32 -21.75
C PRO A 760 8.61 -23.33 -20.69
N ALA A 761 9.80 -23.79 -21.07
CA ALA A 761 10.96 -23.95 -20.19
C ALA A 761 11.50 -22.62 -19.63
N ASP A 762 11.31 -21.51 -20.35
CA ASP A 762 11.69 -20.15 -20.00
C ASP A 762 10.54 -19.31 -19.43
N ALA A 763 9.33 -19.88 -19.32
CA ALA A 763 8.17 -19.16 -18.79
C ALA A 763 8.42 -18.73 -17.34
N SER A 764 7.97 -17.53 -17.01
CA SER A 764 8.08 -17.00 -15.65
C SER A 764 7.29 -17.85 -14.66
N VAL A 765 7.82 -17.97 -13.45
CA VAL A 765 7.22 -18.76 -12.36
C VAL A 765 6.86 -17.84 -11.21
N GLY A 766 5.62 -17.91 -10.76
CA GLY A 766 5.16 -17.16 -9.58
C GLY A 766 5.62 -17.82 -8.28
N ARG A 767 5.85 -17.03 -7.23
CA ARG A 767 6.27 -17.52 -5.89
C ARG A 767 5.32 -18.60 -5.33
N TRP A 768 4.01 -18.47 -5.57
CA TRP A 768 3.01 -19.48 -5.20
C TRP A 768 3.17 -20.82 -5.92
N GLU A 769 3.63 -20.80 -7.17
CA GLU A 769 3.92 -22.01 -7.93
C GLU A 769 5.15 -22.71 -7.36
N VAL A 770 6.17 -21.95 -6.94
CA VAL A 770 7.35 -22.49 -6.25
C VAL A 770 6.96 -23.16 -4.93
N ILE A 771 6.15 -22.49 -4.10
CA ILE A 771 5.67 -23.02 -2.81
C ILE A 771 4.86 -24.31 -3.02
N ARG A 772 3.93 -24.30 -3.97
CA ARG A 772 3.09 -25.47 -4.28
C ARG A 772 3.93 -26.64 -4.77
N GLY A 773 4.87 -26.40 -5.69
CA GLY A 773 5.78 -27.42 -6.18
C GLY A 773 6.68 -27.99 -5.08
N TRP A 774 7.23 -27.11 -4.23
CA TRP A 774 8.11 -27.48 -3.12
C TRP A 774 7.41 -28.37 -2.09
N ASN A 775 6.21 -27.98 -1.65
CA ASN A 775 5.43 -28.76 -0.70
C ASN A 775 5.04 -30.13 -1.26
N ARG A 776 4.64 -30.17 -2.54
CA ARG A 776 4.27 -31.42 -3.20
C ARG A 776 5.46 -32.38 -3.37
N VAL A 777 6.66 -31.87 -3.63
CA VAL A 777 7.89 -32.70 -3.65
C VAL A 777 8.25 -33.20 -2.25
N LYS A 778 8.06 -32.39 -1.21
CA LYS A 778 8.28 -32.84 0.18
C LYS A 778 7.33 -33.96 0.60
N GLU A 779 6.11 -33.97 0.07
CA GLU A 779 5.13 -35.05 0.26
C GLU A 779 5.48 -36.33 -0.51
N MET A 780 6.35 -36.27 -1.53
CA MET A 780 6.81 -37.45 -2.29
C MET A 780 7.99 -38.18 -1.61
N LYS A 781 8.52 -37.65 -0.51
CA LYS A 781 9.51 -38.30 0.37
C LYS A 781 8.81 -38.97 1.56
#